data_AF-D0NKA2-F1
#
_entry.id   AF-D0NKA2-F1
#
_cell.length_a   1.000
_cell.length_b   1.000
_cell.length_c   1.000
_cell.angle_alpha   90.00
_cell.angle_beta   90.00
_cell.angle_gamma   90.00
#
_symmetry.space_group_name_H-M   'P 1'
#
loop_
_entity.id
_entity.type
_entity.pdbx_description
1 polymer ?
#
loop_
_entity_poly.entity_id
_entity_poly.type
_entity_poly.pdbx_seq_one_letter_code
_entity_poly.pdbx_strand_id
1 'polypeptide(L)'
;MATASDKTLLPLSPMDAVMHGFGFVILYIFPPSSSSYNLDKLQSSFISLVEQDYRILIGELYVDPSTGVVNVKQTAESLEKGAEGILFETNPENPKTTEQAIQERSLDLMPTTRGETELICVKGTLLNDGGLAIGVNASHTLFDGEAMFTFMTVWGQHYSGVPKEQRLVVNHDRHLLKGKGKPSAMQHPEFRVVAESDDAASSYVSTVDAITALFTILISRARGHGQNVRITTGVNARRRLEPPLPPNYVGNVIFNAFSTFTSTELQLSEEKGVSPMILGKLARRVRESILQRTDEYLRDAIDFLTEQSDIAAVQVGTNFVFGHDLMFTSWLHMGMYNAEFDGIHPWFACAPQLPCYDGFVMVTEARKGGDGIDVGVFLECTAMEKLKKIFAEQTLNIMATIATPVEIEGDVLIPLSAMDAVMNTYRVVVLYIYPPPSSEASAFNLDKLQRSFVTLVNEDYPVLVGELHVHGKTISVKQTPVSRNQGAKGIRFETIPISYHTTNDAIDSLSWEFMPKPRAQKEIIAVKGSILADGGMAIGVDCSHVLFDGESMLTFMKVWNQHYSKVRKNARLVVNHDRYLLSGTRETPRLSHPEFLIAPLEPLVRRKDGSTSKFARDCSRPQPREGSAQATKIPGGVWKDAKPPGHTIFKYY
;
A
#
# COMPACT_ATOMS: atom_id res chain seq x y z
N MET A 1 -25.67 47.94 36.03
CA MET A 1 -25.65 47.57 34.60
C MET A 1 -24.52 46.57 34.44
N ALA A 2 -24.84 45.32 34.13
CA ALA A 2 -23.86 44.24 33.99
C ALA A 2 -23.00 44.49 32.74
N THR A 3 -21.68 44.39 32.90
CA THR A 3 -20.69 44.48 31.83
C THR A 3 -20.88 43.31 30.85
N ALA A 4 -21.11 43.61 29.57
CA ALA A 4 -21.06 42.63 28.50
C ALA A 4 -19.67 41.98 28.49
N SER A 5 -19.59 40.65 28.44
CA SER A 5 -18.36 39.92 28.76
C SER A 5 -17.30 40.04 27.66
N ASP A 6 -16.07 40.44 27.99
CA ASP A 6 -14.85 40.53 27.15
C ASP A 6 -14.31 39.16 26.64
N LYS A 7 -15.20 38.21 26.35
CA LYS A 7 -14.85 36.80 26.05
C LYS A 7 -15.67 36.32 24.87
N THR A 8 -15.00 35.74 23.88
CA THR A 8 -15.63 35.07 22.73
C THR A 8 -15.53 33.55 22.94
N LEU A 9 -16.65 32.85 22.80
CA LEU A 9 -16.70 31.39 22.83
C LEU A 9 -16.91 30.88 21.41
N LEU A 10 -16.00 30.04 20.94
CA LEU A 10 -16.08 29.35 19.66
C LEU A 10 -16.54 27.91 19.93
N PRO A 11 -17.82 27.58 19.69
CA PRO A 11 -18.33 26.25 20.00
C PRO A 11 -17.74 25.19 19.06
N LEU A 12 -17.32 24.08 19.64
CA LEU A 12 -16.83 22.93 18.89
C LEU A 12 -17.99 21.97 18.58
N SER A 13 -17.81 21.10 17.59
CA SER A 13 -18.85 20.12 17.24
C SER A 13 -18.96 19.02 18.30
N PRO A 14 -20.07 18.25 18.36
CA PRO A 14 -20.16 17.08 19.24
C PRO A 14 -19.03 16.06 18.99
N MET A 15 -18.61 15.92 17.73
CA MET A 15 -17.49 15.05 17.34
C MET A 15 -16.13 15.56 17.85
N ASP A 16 -15.97 16.88 17.96
CA ASP A 16 -14.79 17.48 18.57
C ASP A 16 -14.80 17.29 20.09
N ALA A 17 -15.96 17.55 20.71
CA ALA A 17 -16.15 17.53 22.15
C ALA A 17 -15.91 16.14 22.78
N VAL A 18 -16.31 15.05 22.12
CA VAL A 18 -16.03 13.68 22.62
C VAL A 18 -14.53 13.38 22.67
N MET A 19 -13.71 14.13 21.92
CA MET A 19 -12.24 13.98 21.92
C MET A 19 -11.52 14.81 22.99
N HIS A 20 -12.23 15.51 23.89
CA HIS A 20 -11.66 16.39 24.93
C HIS A 20 -10.61 15.71 25.83
N GLY A 21 -10.73 14.41 26.09
CA GLY A 21 -9.82 13.65 26.94
C GLY A 21 -8.55 13.14 26.24
N PHE A 22 -8.39 13.38 24.94
CA PHE A 22 -7.30 12.84 24.14
C PHE A 22 -6.34 13.93 23.65
N GLY A 23 -5.04 13.63 23.74
CA GLY A 23 -4.00 14.40 23.06
C GLY A 23 -3.68 13.80 21.69
N PHE A 24 -3.26 14.64 20.76
CA PHE A 24 -2.68 14.25 19.48
C PHE A 24 -1.20 14.66 19.47
N VAL A 25 -0.32 13.66 19.45
CA VAL A 25 1.13 13.88 19.48
C VAL A 25 1.77 13.27 18.24
N ILE A 26 2.56 14.07 17.54
CA ILE A 26 3.25 13.65 16.31
C ILE A 26 4.63 14.29 16.21
N LEU A 27 5.58 13.50 15.73
CA LEU A 27 6.96 13.89 15.48
C LEU A 27 7.24 13.77 13.98
N TYR A 28 7.67 14.87 13.38
CA TYR A 28 8.17 14.93 12.02
C TYR A 28 9.69 15.04 12.02
N ILE A 29 10.37 14.26 11.20
CA ILE A 29 11.83 14.28 11.07
C ILE A 29 12.17 14.47 9.59
N PHE A 30 12.81 15.60 9.31
CA PHE A 30 13.24 16.04 7.99
C PHE A 30 14.72 15.72 7.76
N PRO A 31 15.09 15.38 6.51
CA PRO A 31 16.47 15.08 6.14
C PRO A 31 17.41 16.28 6.32
N PRO A 32 18.74 16.04 6.37
CA PRO A 32 19.71 17.08 6.15
C PRO A 32 19.46 17.83 4.83
N SER A 33 19.51 19.16 4.88
CA SER A 33 19.36 20.01 3.70
C SER A 33 20.64 20.76 3.35
N SER A 34 20.84 21.02 2.05
CA SER A 34 21.92 21.90 1.56
C SER A 34 21.76 23.35 2.02
N SER A 35 20.53 23.78 2.27
CA SER A 35 20.20 25.03 2.94
C SER A 35 19.82 24.70 4.39
N SER A 36 20.62 25.15 5.36
CA SER A 36 20.33 24.93 6.78
C SER A 36 18.92 25.39 7.15
N TYR A 37 18.16 24.56 7.87
CA TYR A 37 16.85 24.96 8.42
C TYR A 37 17.01 26.16 9.37
N ASN A 38 16.01 27.04 9.38
CA ASN A 38 16.03 28.26 10.20
C ASN A 38 14.86 28.20 11.20
N LEU A 39 15.19 28.14 12.50
CA LEU A 39 14.19 28.04 13.56
C LEU A 39 13.38 29.33 13.76
N ASP A 40 13.97 30.51 13.51
CA ASP A 40 13.24 31.79 13.56
C ASP A 40 12.22 31.87 12.41
N LYS A 41 12.61 31.41 11.21
CA LYS A 41 11.71 31.26 10.06
C LYS A 41 10.59 30.26 10.37
N LEU A 42 10.91 29.18 11.06
CA LEU A 42 9.96 28.15 11.47
C LEU A 42 8.91 28.70 12.45
N GLN A 43 9.35 29.45 13.46
CA GLN A 43 8.45 30.08 14.43
C GLN A 43 7.61 31.20 13.81
N SER A 44 8.22 32.08 13.01
CA SER A 44 7.50 33.17 12.35
C SER A 44 6.48 32.66 11.33
N SER A 45 6.76 31.57 10.60
CA SER A 45 5.79 30.95 9.71
C SER A 45 4.65 30.26 10.46
N PHE A 46 4.91 29.70 11.65
CA PHE A 46 3.88 29.17 12.54
C PHE A 46 2.94 30.28 13.03
N ILE A 47 3.50 31.41 13.47
CA ILE A 47 2.71 32.59 13.86
C ILE A 47 1.82 33.05 12.69
N SER A 48 2.39 33.17 11.49
CA SER A 48 1.66 33.54 10.28
C SER A 48 0.53 32.55 9.96
N LEU A 49 0.77 31.24 10.09
CA LEU A 49 -0.22 30.19 9.90
C LEU A 49 -1.41 30.35 10.86
N VAL A 50 -1.12 30.50 12.16
CA VAL A 50 -2.15 30.61 13.18
C VAL A 50 -2.98 31.89 12.98
N GLU A 51 -2.33 33.02 12.75
CA GLU A 51 -3.04 34.30 12.59
C GLU A 51 -3.93 34.34 11.34
N GLN A 52 -3.50 33.72 10.24
CA GLN A 52 -4.18 33.84 8.96
C GLN A 52 -5.17 32.71 8.69
N ASP A 53 -4.82 31.47 9.06
CA ASP A 53 -5.54 30.28 8.62
C ASP A 53 -6.05 29.42 9.79
N TYR A 54 -5.47 29.53 10.99
CA TYR A 54 -5.84 28.72 12.17
C TYR A 54 -6.13 29.55 13.42
N ARG A 55 -6.84 30.68 13.27
CA ARG A 55 -7.14 31.61 14.37
C ARG A 55 -7.89 30.96 15.54
N ILE A 56 -8.55 29.82 15.31
CA ILE A 56 -9.18 28.98 16.33
C ILE A 56 -8.19 28.43 17.37
N LEU A 57 -6.88 28.43 17.10
CA LEU A 57 -5.85 27.99 18.05
C LEU A 57 -5.47 29.07 19.08
N ILE A 58 -5.89 30.31 18.86
CA ILE A 58 -5.68 31.40 19.82
C ILE A 58 -6.74 31.26 20.90
N GLY A 59 -6.35 31.02 22.15
CA GLY A 59 -7.25 30.84 23.29
C GLY A 59 -6.99 29.56 24.06
N GLU A 60 -8.01 29.09 24.78
CA GLU A 60 -7.93 27.92 25.65
C GLU A 60 -9.18 27.04 25.50
N LEU A 61 -9.01 25.73 25.70
CA LEU A 61 -10.11 24.79 25.79
C LEU A 61 -10.99 25.13 27.01
N TYR A 62 -12.28 25.22 26.79
CA TYR A 62 -13.25 25.61 27.82
C TYR A 62 -14.51 24.78 27.72
N VAL A 63 -14.88 24.10 28.81
CA VAL A 63 -16.18 23.45 28.94
C VAL A 63 -17.09 24.40 29.71
N ASP A 64 -18.20 24.78 29.09
CA ASP A 64 -19.21 25.62 29.75
C ASP A 64 -19.86 24.81 30.88
N PRO A 65 -19.72 25.22 32.15
CA PRO A 65 -20.23 24.47 33.29
C PRO A 65 -21.76 24.41 33.35
N SER A 66 -22.45 25.30 32.63
CA SER A 66 -23.91 25.36 32.61
C SER A 66 -24.53 24.51 31.49
N THR A 67 -23.85 24.41 30.35
CA THR A 67 -24.37 23.71 29.15
C THR A 67 -23.61 22.43 28.81
N GLY A 68 -22.43 22.20 29.39
CA GLY A 68 -21.54 21.10 29.03
C GLY A 68 -20.87 21.27 27.66
N VAL A 69 -21.15 22.36 26.93
CA VAL A 69 -20.63 22.59 25.58
C VAL A 69 -19.13 22.87 25.65
N VAL A 70 -18.37 22.15 24.83
CA VAL A 70 -16.92 22.36 24.68
C VAL A 70 -16.68 23.47 23.66
N ASN A 71 -15.86 24.45 24.04
CA ASN A 71 -15.56 25.65 23.28
C ASN A 71 -14.05 25.89 23.25
N VAL A 72 -13.60 26.67 22.26
CA VAL A 72 -12.39 27.48 22.43
C VAL A 72 -12.80 28.84 22.97
N LYS A 73 -12.23 29.21 24.12
CA LYS A 73 -12.45 30.49 24.77
C LYS A 73 -11.33 31.45 24.42
N GLN A 74 -11.72 32.56 23.80
CA GLN A 74 -10.86 33.68 23.45
C GLN A 74 -11.13 34.85 24.40
N THR A 75 -10.14 35.21 25.20
CA THR A 75 -10.14 36.42 26.02
C THR A 75 -9.47 37.58 25.29
N ALA A 76 -9.75 38.82 25.70
CA ALA A 76 -9.02 40.00 25.20
C ALA A 76 -7.49 39.81 25.26
N GLU A 77 -6.97 39.27 26.37
CA GLU A 77 -5.54 38.97 26.53
C GLU A 77 -5.03 37.94 25.51
N SER A 78 -5.77 36.84 25.28
CA SER A 78 -5.35 35.84 24.28
C SER A 78 -5.36 36.40 22.86
N LEU A 79 -6.32 37.27 22.55
CA LEU A 79 -6.42 37.92 21.24
C LEU A 79 -5.34 38.99 21.04
N GLU A 80 -4.93 39.66 22.12
CA GLU A 80 -3.81 40.62 22.10
C GLU A 80 -2.47 39.93 21.90
N LYS A 81 -2.21 38.82 22.61
CA LYS A 81 -1.00 38.00 22.41
C LYS A 81 -0.99 37.29 21.06
N GLY A 82 -2.17 36.97 20.52
CA GLY A 82 -2.31 36.23 19.28
C GLY A 82 -1.59 34.88 19.32
N ALA A 83 -1.00 34.49 18.19
CA ALA A 83 -0.23 33.27 18.04
C ALA A 83 1.07 33.26 18.86
N GLU A 84 1.61 34.42 19.26
CA GLU A 84 2.79 34.49 20.14
C GLU A 84 2.51 34.00 21.55
N GLY A 85 1.22 33.93 21.95
CA GLY A 85 0.79 33.33 23.20
C GLY A 85 0.85 31.80 23.22
N ILE A 86 1.10 31.15 22.09
CA ILE A 86 1.18 29.68 21.96
C ILE A 86 2.62 29.23 22.22
N LEU A 87 2.79 28.19 23.03
CA LEU A 87 4.12 27.65 23.36
C LEU A 87 4.81 27.10 22.10
N PHE A 88 5.88 27.78 21.70
CA PHE A 88 6.78 27.36 20.63
C PHE A 88 8.21 27.29 21.17
N GLU A 89 8.76 26.08 21.24
CA GLU A 89 10.11 25.82 21.70
C GLU A 89 11.08 25.66 20.53
N THR A 90 12.31 26.11 20.72
CA THR A 90 13.40 25.91 19.76
C THR A 90 14.59 25.27 20.45
N ASN A 91 15.17 24.25 19.83
CA ASN A 91 16.46 23.70 20.22
C ASN A 91 17.44 23.80 19.03
N PRO A 92 18.37 24.78 19.04
CA PRO A 92 19.30 25.00 17.93
C PRO A 92 20.40 23.95 17.84
N GLU A 93 20.65 23.16 18.88
CA GLU A 93 21.72 22.16 18.91
C GLU A 93 21.26 20.88 19.63
N ASN A 94 21.08 19.79 18.88
CA ASN A 94 20.86 18.45 19.44
C ASN A 94 21.96 17.50 18.95
N PRO A 95 22.59 16.71 19.85
CA PRO A 95 23.68 15.81 19.47
C PRO A 95 23.23 14.64 18.57
N LYS A 96 21.94 14.37 18.46
CA LYS A 96 21.40 13.30 17.62
C LYS A 96 21.53 13.63 16.14
N THR A 97 21.87 12.63 15.32
CA THR A 97 21.70 12.69 13.87
C THR A 97 20.24 12.43 13.47
N THR A 98 19.90 12.68 12.20
CA THR A 98 18.59 12.40 11.63
C THR A 98 18.21 10.92 11.77
N GLU A 99 19.12 10.00 11.45
CA GLU A 99 18.92 8.56 11.65
C GLU A 99 18.69 8.17 13.12
N GLN A 100 19.45 8.76 14.05
CA GLN A 100 19.29 8.50 15.48
C GLN A 100 17.93 9.00 15.99
N ALA A 101 17.51 10.19 15.57
CA ALA A 101 16.19 10.73 15.89
C ALA A 101 15.07 9.81 15.38
N ILE A 102 15.19 9.26 14.16
CA ILE A 102 14.21 8.30 13.59
C ILE A 102 14.17 7.01 14.41
N GLN A 103 15.31 6.51 14.86
CA GLN A 103 15.39 5.26 15.61
C GLN A 103 14.84 5.40 17.04
N GLU A 104 15.21 6.48 17.72
CA GLU A 104 14.89 6.70 19.13
C GLU A 104 13.49 7.28 19.33
N ARG A 105 13.05 8.20 18.45
CA ARG A 105 11.76 8.92 18.57
C ARG A 105 11.55 9.52 19.96
N SER A 106 12.64 10.00 20.53
CA SER A 106 12.71 10.35 21.95
C SER A 106 11.84 11.56 22.27
N LEU A 107 11.31 11.58 23.50
CA LEU A 107 10.47 12.66 24.02
C LEU A 107 11.23 13.99 24.12
N ASP A 108 12.56 14.01 24.11
CA ASP A 108 13.33 15.28 24.09
C ASP A 108 13.11 16.08 22.80
N LEU A 109 12.65 15.44 21.72
CA LEU A 109 12.29 16.08 20.46
C LEU A 109 10.85 16.64 20.46
N MET A 110 10.07 16.35 21.50
CA MET A 110 8.72 16.88 21.68
C MET A 110 8.76 18.18 22.51
N PRO A 111 7.77 19.08 22.34
CA PRO A 111 7.61 20.24 23.23
C PRO A 111 7.32 19.78 24.66
N THR A 112 7.51 20.70 25.62
CA THR A 112 6.99 20.53 26.97
C THR A 112 5.51 20.17 26.90
N THR A 113 5.09 19.23 27.76
CA THR A 113 3.71 18.75 27.78
C THR A 113 2.75 19.91 27.99
N ARG A 114 1.81 20.00 27.06
CA ARG A 114 0.69 20.93 27.09
C ARG A 114 -0.06 20.88 28.43
N GLY A 115 -0.31 22.04 29.04
CA GLY A 115 -1.19 22.18 30.22
C GLY A 115 -2.65 21.96 29.83
N GLU A 116 -3.51 21.48 30.74
CA GLU A 116 -4.85 20.90 30.45
C GLU A 116 -5.74 21.70 29.48
N THR A 117 -5.72 23.03 29.55
CA THR A 117 -6.55 23.91 28.72
C THR A 117 -5.86 24.46 27.47
N GLU A 118 -4.54 24.33 27.33
CA GLU A 118 -3.83 24.78 26.13
C GLU A 118 -4.29 23.97 24.90
N LEU A 119 -4.16 24.51 23.69
CA LEU A 119 -4.69 23.87 22.48
C LEU A 119 -3.61 23.15 21.67
N ILE A 120 -2.41 23.72 21.62
CA ILE A 120 -1.28 23.19 20.87
C ILE A 120 0.04 23.72 21.44
N CYS A 121 1.07 22.89 21.44
CA CYS A 121 2.46 23.25 21.69
C CYS A 121 3.33 22.66 20.57
N VAL A 122 4.39 23.36 20.20
CA VAL A 122 5.28 22.96 19.11
C VAL A 122 6.73 23.10 19.52
N LYS A 123 7.59 22.21 19.02
CA LYS A 123 9.04 22.31 19.18
C LYS A 123 9.76 22.08 17.86
N GLY A 124 10.62 23.00 17.47
CA GLY A 124 11.60 22.81 16.39
C GLY A 124 12.98 22.50 16.95
N THR A 125 13.63 21.43 16.45
CA THR A 125 14.97 21.01 16.91
C THR A 125 15.89 20.75 15.73
N LEU A 126 17.03 21.45 15.68
CA LEU A 126 18.08 21.16 14.70
C LEU A 126 18.93 19.96 15.17
N LEU A 127 19.18 19.05 14.24
CA LEU A 127 19.96 17.83 14.46
C LEU A 127 21.42 18.04 14.02
N ASN A 128 22.34 17.25 14.60
CA ASN A 128 23.78 17.42 14.44
C ASN A 128 24.28 17.28 12.98
N ASP A 129 23.52 16.60 12.13
CA ASP A 129 23.82 16.41 10.71
C ASP A 129 23.09 17.40 9.78
N GLY A 130 22.41 18.41 10.34
CA GLY A 130 21.67 19.42 9.59
C GLY A 130 20.21 19.05 9.30
N GLY A 131 19.70 17.94 9.85
CA GLY A 131 18.27 17.63 9.82
C GLY A 131 17.43 18.49 10.77
N LEU A 132 16.11 18.40 10.65
CA LEU A 132 15.15 19.12 11.50
C LEU A 132 14.13 18.13 12.08
N ALA A 133 13.91 18.18 13.38
CA ALA A 133 12.79 17.53 14.03
C ALA A 133 11.73 18.55 14.45
N ILE A 134 10.47 18.28 14.15
CA ILE A 134 9.32 19.08 14.59
C ILE A 134 8.40 18.20 15.42
N GLY A 135 8.35 18.46 16.73
CA GLY A 135 7.41 17.84 17.65
C GLY A 135 6.15 18.70 17.79
N VAL A 136 4.97 18.08 17.67
CA VAL A 136 3.68 18.73 17.86
C VAL A 136 2.88 17.99 18.92
N ASN A 137 2.37 18.72 19.90
CA ASN A 137 1.44 18.22 20.91
C ASN A 137 0.17 19.09 20.88
N ALA A 138 -0.93 18.54 20.38
CA ALA A 138 -2.19 19.25 20.23
C ALA A 138 -3.34 18.58 20.98
N SER A 139 -4.37 19.34 21.34
CA SER A 139 -5.64 18.77 21.80
C SER A 139 -6.35 18.07 20.63
N HIS A 140 -6.74 16.80 20.82
CA HIS A 140 -7.46 16.05 19.78
C HIS A 140 -8.86 16.62 19.53
N THR A 141 -9.39 17.46 20.43
CA THR A 141 -10.63 18.23 20.22
C THR A 141 -10.57 19.12 18.98
N LEU A 142 -9.39 19.56 18.55
CA LEU A 142 -9.27 20.44 17.39
C LEU A 142 -8.94 19.70 16.09
N PHE A 143 -8.22 18.58 16.20
CA PHE A 143 -7.66 17.87 15.07
C PHE A 143 -7.95 16.37 15.12
N ASP A 144 -8.53 15.83 14.06
CA ASP A 144 -8.28 14.45 13.68
C ASP A 144 -7.00 14.33 12.82
N GLY A 145 -6.66 13.12 12.39
CA GLY A 145 -5.43 12.88 11.61
C GLY A 145 -5.37 13.70 10.32
N GLU A 146 -6.45 13.72 9.53
CA GLU A 146 -6.49 14.49 8.27
C GLU A 146 -6.40 16.01 8.52
N ALA A 147 -7.04 16.51 9.58
CA ALA A 147 -6.92 17.91 9.98
C ALA A 147 -5.48 18.28 10.41
N MET A 148 -4.80 17.40 11.15
CA MET A 148 -3.40 17.60 11.57
C MET A 148 -2.44 17.58 10.37
N PHE A 149 -2.61 16.68 9.41
CA PHE A 149 -1.75 16.63 8.22
C PHE A 149 -2.00 17.81 7.28
N THR A 150 -3.26 18.26 7.18
CA THR A 150 -3.59 19.51 6.50
C THR A 150 -2.93 20.70 7.17
N PHE A 151 -2.96 20.77 8.51
CA PHE A 151 -2.27 21.81 9.28
C PHE A 151 -0.78 21.85 8.96
N MET A 152 -0.09 20.71 8.96
CA MET A 152 1.33 20.64 8.62
C MET A 152 1.62 21.00 7.15
N THR A 153 0.72 20.65 6.23
CA THR A 153 0.81 21.03 4.81
C THR A 153 0.71 22.54 4.64
N VAL A 154 -0.29 23.17 5.25
CA VAL A 154 -0.48 24.63 5.17
C VAL A 154 0.66 25.35 5.89
N TRP A 155 1.17 24.81 7.00
CA TRP A 155 2.35 25.35 7.66
C TRP A 155 3.57 25.37 6.75
N GLY A 156 3.81 24.27 6.03
CA GLY A 156 4.84 24.17 5.01
C GLY A 156 4.70 25.24 3.91
N GLN A 157 3.47 25.55 3.49
CA GLN A 157 3.20 26.63 2.53
C GLN A 157 3.54 28.02 3.08
N HIS A 158 3.24 28.30 4.35
CA HIS A 158 3.67 29.55 5.02
C HIS A 158 5.18 29.64 5.12
N TYR A 159 5.83 28.55 5.54
CA TYR A 159 7.28 28.50 5.64
C TYR A 159 7.95 28.73 4.28
N SER A 160 7.41 28.12 3.22
CA SER A 160 7.94 28.24 1.86
C SER A 160 7.58 29.56 1.17
N GLY A 161 6.83 30.46 1.83
CA GLY A 161 6.44 31.76 1.29
C GLY A 161 5.43 31.68 0.15
N VAL A 162 4.60 30.62 0.10
CA VAL A 162 3.57 30.45 -0.92
C VAL A 162 2.54 31.60 -0.82
N PRO A 163 2.23 32.30 -1.92
CA PRO A 163 1.25 33.38 -1.92
C PRO A 163 -0.11 32.95 -1.37
N LYS A 164 -0.81 33.84 -0.66
CA LYS A 164 -2.06 33.52 0.06
C LYS A 164 -3.12 32.91 -0.85
N GLU A 165 -3.24 33.40 -2.07
CA GLU A 165 -4.17 32.94 -3.09
C GLU A 165 -3.85 31.55 -3.67
N GLN A 166 -2.64 31.04 -3.45
CA GLN A 166 -2.20 29.71 -3.86
C GLN A 166 -2.18 28.71 -2.70
N ARG A 167 -2.30 29.20 -1.45
CA ARG A 167 -2.35 28.35 -0.27
C ARG A 167 -3.64 27.53 -0.23
N LEU A 168 -3.56 26.36 0.38
CA LEU A 168 -4.74 25.54 0.65
C LEU A 168 -5.62 26.29 1.65
N VAL A 169 -6.85 26.60 1.24
CA VAL A 169 -7.84 27.26 2.08
C VAL A 169 -8.47 26.23 3.00
N VAL A 170 -8.47 26.45 4.31
CA VAL A 170 -9.06 25.55 5.30
C VAL A 170 -10.47 25.98 5.70
N ASN A 171 -11.31 25.02 6.10
CA ASN A 171 -12.67 25.28 6.55
C ASN A 171 -12.81 24.89 8.04
N HIS A 172 -13.13 25.90 8.87
CA HIS A 172 -13.32 25.78 10.32
C HIS A 172 -14.79 25.71 10.76
N ASP A 173 -15.75 25.64 9.84
CA ASP A 173 -17.17 25.68 10.18
C ASP A 173 -17.63 24.38 10.87
N ARG A 174 -17.45 24.33 12.19
CA ARG A 174 -17.85 23.19 13.04
C ARG A 174 -19.35 22.99 13.09
N HIS A 175 -20.15 23.97 12.63
CA HIS A 175 -21.61 23.85 12.62
C HIS A 175 -22.13 22.85 11.58
N LEU A 176 -21.31 22.46 10.60
CA LEU A 176 -21.63 21.41 9.63
C LEU A 176 -21.94 20.05 10.29
N LEU A 177 -21.53 19.86 11.55
CA LEU A 177 -21.75 18.66 12.36
C LEU A 177 -22.68 18.90 13.56
N LYS A 178 -23.56 19.90 13.51
CA LYS A 178 -24.61 20.06 14.54
C LYS A 178 -25.68 18.98 14.43
N GLY A 179 -26.15 18.50 15.58
CA GLY A 179 -27.33 17.65 15.65
C GLY A 179 -28.59 18.35 15.10
N LYS A 180 -29.54 17.57 14.61
CA LYS A 180 -30.82 18.03 14.05
C LYS A 180 -31.85 18.38 15.12
N GLY A 181 -31.53 18.22 16.40
CA GLY A 181 -32.42 18.50 17.53
C GLY A 181 -33.55 17.47 17.68
N LYS A 182 -33.40 16.29 17.09
CA LYS A 182 -34.28 15.14 17.31
C LYS A 182 -33.56 14.12 18.20
N PRO A 183 -34.27 13.41 19.09
CA PRO A 183 -33.69 12.32 19.84
C PRO A 183 -33.16 11.22 18.90
N SER A 184 -31.99 10.66 19.21
CA SER A 184 -31.40 9.49 18.56
C SER A 184 -32.38 8.32 18.61
N ALA A 185 -32.55 7.67 17.47
CA ALA A 185 -33.47 6.56 17.29
C ALA A 185 -32.75 5.21 17.19
N MET A 186 -31.43 5.19 17.05
CA MET A 186 -30.62 3.99 16.90
C MET A 186 -29.85 3.62 18.17
N GLN A 187 -29.42 2.37 18.23
CA GLN A 187 -28.42 1.97 19.22
C GLN A 187 -27.03 2.36 18.71
N HIS A 188 -26.27 3.01 19.56
CA HIS A 188 -24.86 3.33 19.32
C HIS A 188 -23.98 2.50 20.23
N PRO A 189 -23.79 1.19 19.98
CA PRO A 189 -22.97 0.32 20.83
C PRO A 189 -21.50 0.75 20.89
N GLU A 190 -21.06 1.62 19.98
CA GLU A 190 -19.80 2.35 20.05
C GLU A 190 -19.68 3.31 21.22
N PHE A 191 -20.82 3.69 21.79
CA PHE A 191 -21.02 4.36 23.06
C PHE A 191 -21.82 3.38 23.98
N ARG A 192 -21.76 3.47 25.32
CA ARG A 192 -22.30 2.37 26.16
C ARG A 192 -23.86 2.27 26.13
N VAL A 193 -24.42 1.25 25.42
CA VAL A 193 -25.21 0.05 25.85
C VAL A 193 -25.50 -0.82 24.59
N VAL A 194 -25.50 -2.15 24.73
CA VAL A 194 -25.31 -3.16 23.65
C VAL A 194 -26.57 -3.93 23.24
N ALA A 195 -26.74 -4.18 21.93
CA ALA A 195 -27.15 -5.48 21.37
C ALA A 195 -26.57 -5.66 19.94
N GLU A 196 -26.00 -6.84 19.65
CA GLU A 196 -25.43 -7.21 18.35
C GLU A 196 -26.52 -7.64 17.35
N SER A 197 -26.32 -7.32 16.06
CA SER A 197 -27.11 -7.86 14.96
C SER A 197 -26.18 -8.54 13.95
N ASP A 198 -26.57 -9.74 13.53
CA ASP A 198 -26.04 -10.45 12.37
C ASP A 198 -26.72 -9.90 11.11
N ASP A 199 -25.97 -9.50 10.07
CA ASP A 199 -26.18 -10.04 8.71
C ASP A 199 -25.22 -9.54 7.61
N ALA A 200 -25.19 -10.36 6.54
CA ALA A 200 -24.81 -10.13 5.15
C ALA A 200 -23.32 -9.92 4.75
N ALA A 201 -22.79 -10.91 4.04
CA ALA A 201 -21.41 -10.97 3.54
C ALA A 201 -21.10 -9.95 2.43
N SER A 202 -20.11 -9.08 2.65
CA SER A 202 -19.48 -8.25 1.61
C SER A 202 -18.57 -9.10 0.70
N SER A 203 -18.62 -8.89 -0.63
CA SER A 203 -17.84 -9.67 -1.60
C SER A 203 -16.38 -9.24 -1.75
N TYR A 204 -15.95 -8.12 -1.15
CA TYR A 204 -14.57 -7.61 -1.21
C TYR A 204 -14.04 -7.19 0.16
N VAL A 205 -12.72 -7.20 0.30
CA VAL A 205 -11.96 -6.66 1.44
C VAL A 205 -10.82 -5.79 0.91
N SER A 206 -10.42 -4.78 1.68
CA SER A 206 -9.26 -3.95 1.39
C SER A 206 -8.01 -4.45 2.13
N THR A 207 -6.85 -3.91 1.74
CA THR A 207 -5.58 -4.12 2.45
C THR A 207 -5.68 -3.75 3.94
N VAL A 208 -6.37 -2.65 4.27
CA VAL A 208 -6.56 -2.22 5.66
C VAL A 208 -7.41 -3.23 6.42
N ASP A 209 -8.48 -3.76 5.82
CA ASP A 209 -9.32 -4.77 6.48
C ASP A 209 -8.53 -6.04 6.78
N ALA A 210 -7.69 -6.47 5.83
CA ALA A 210 -6.82 -7.63 5.97
C ALA A 210 -5.74 -7.42 7.04
N ILE A 211 -5.10 -6.25 7.08
CA ILE A 211 -4.11 -5.89 8.11
C ILE A 211 -4.78 -5.84 9.49
N THR A 212 -5.93 -5.18 9.59
CA THR A 212 -6.70 -5.10 10.83
C THR A 212 -7.05 -6.50 11.35
N ALA A 213 -7.58 -7.37 10.50
CA ALA A 213 -7.88 -8.76 10.86
C ALA A 213 -6.63 -9.56 11.24
N LEU A 214 -5.54 -9.44 10.48
CA LEU A 214 -4.29 -10.13 10.75
C LEU A 214 -3.72 -9.73 12.11
N PHE A 215 -3.55 -8.43 12.36
CA PHE A 215 -3.01 -7.95 13.64
C PHE A 215 -3.96 -8.23 14.81
N THR A 216 -5.28 -8.25 14.60
CA THR A 216 -6.21 -8.75 15.63
C THR A 216 -5.86 -10.18 16.03
N ILE A 217 -5.70 -11.09 15.06
CA ILE A 217 -5.31 -12.48 15.34
C ILE A 217 -3.97 -12.57 16.06
N LEU A 218 -2.94 -11.89 15.54
CA LEU A 218 -1.58 -11.99 16.06
C LEU A 218 -1.47 -11.42 17.48
N ILE A 219 -2.11 -10.28 17.75
CA ILE A 219 -2.10 -9.64 19.06
C ILE A 219 -2.88 -10.47 20.07
N SER A 220 -4.05 -10.99 19.71
CA SER A 220 -4.82 -11.86 20.61
C SER A 220 -4.07 -13.14 20.98
N ARG A 221 -3.35 -13.75 20.02
CA ARG A 221 -2.44 -14.88 20.29
C ARG A 221 -1.28 -14.49 21.20
N ALA A 222 -0.66 -13.32 20.96
CA ALA A 222 0.45 -12.82 21.76
C ALA A 222 0.02 -12.54 23.21
N ARG A 223 -1.16 -11.94 23.42
CA ARG A 223 -1.70 -11.69 24.77
C ARG A 223 -2.14 -13.00 25.45
N GLY A 224 -2.70 -13.96 24.72
CA GLY A 224 -3.01 -15.30 25.23
C GLY A 224 -4.14 -15.35 26.26
N HIS A 225 -5.04 -14.36 26.28
CA HIS A 225 -6.14 -14.26 27.27
C HIS A 225 -7.32 -15.21 27.00
N GLY A 226 -7.43 -15.77 25.78
CA GLY A 226 -8.49 -16.72 25.42
C GLY A 226 -9.92 -16.14 25.46
N GLN A 227 -10.05 -14.81 25.47
CA GLN A 227 -11.33 -14.09 25.48
C GLN A 227 -11.74 -13.70 24.07
N ASN A 228 -13.03 -13.42 23.88
CA ASN A 228 -13.51 -12.72 22.70
C ASN A 228 -12.87 -11.33 22.65
N VAL A 229 -12.68 -10.80 21.45
CA VAL A 229 -12.05 -9.50 21.22
C VAL A 229 -13.00 -8.66 20.38
N ARG A 230 -13.32 -7.47 20.87
CA ARG A 230 -13.94 -6.43 20.05
C ARG A 230 -12.85 -5.49 19.57
N ILE A 231 -12.96 -5.05 18.32
CA ILE A 231 -12.08 -4.01 17.80
C ILE A 231 -12.87 -2.76 17.46
N THR A 232 -12.26 -1.61 17.73
CA THR A 232 -12.67 -0.31 17.22
C THR A 232 -11.87 -0.02 15.95
N THR A 233 -12.55 0.30 14.84
CA THR A 233 -11.91 0.85 13.64
C THR A 233 -12.37 2.29 13.43
N GLY A 234 -11.43 3.22 13.39
CA GLY A 234 -11.72 4.63 13.05
C GLY A 234 -12.11 4.78 11.59
N VAL A 235 -13.28 5.38 11.33
CA VAL A 235 -13.84 5.60 9.99
C VAL A 235 -13.94 7.10 9.73
N ASN A 236 -13.23 7.57 8.72
CA ASN A 236 -13.37 8.94 8.22
C ASN A 236 -14.71 9.10 7.48
N ALA A 237 -15.58 9.94 8.03
CA ALA A 237 -16.94 10.14 7.54
C ALA A 237 -17.11 11.36 6.61
N ARG A 238 -16.05 12.14 6.32
CA ARG A 238 -16.13 13.34 5.46
C ARG A 238 -16.85 13.08 4.13
N ARG A 239 -16.55 11.95 3.48
CA ARG A 239 -17.14 11.54 2.19
C ARG A 239 -18.38 10.62 2.31
N ARG A 240 -18.78 10.29 3.53
CA ARG A 240 -19.91 9.37 3.81
C ARG A 240 -21.19 10.10 4.22
N LEU A 241 -21.06 11.33 4.70
CA LEU A 241 -22.19 12.21 4.95
C LEU A 241 -22.81 12.69 3.62
N GLU A 242 -24.11 12.95 3.63
CA GLU A 242 -24.86 13.47 2.49
C GLU A 242 -25.57 14.79 2.86
N PRO A 243 -25.15 15.95 2.32
CA PRO A 243 -24.01 16.13 1.40
C PRO A 243 -22.66 15.87 2.09
N PRO A 244 -21.61 15.50 1.33
CA PRO A 244 -20.27 15.30 1.88
C PRO A 244 -19.72 16.61 2.44
N LEU A 245 -18.87 16.49 3.47
CA LEU A 245 -18.17 17.65 4.00
C LEU A 245 -17.16 18.20 3.00
N PRO A 246 -16.86 19.51 3.06
CA PRO A 246 -15.79 20.11 2.28
C PRO A 246 -14.47 19.34 2.47
N PRO A 247 -13.72 19.02 1.40
CA PRO A 247 -12.44 18.30 1.50
C PRO A 247 -11.40 19.01 2.39
N ASN A 248 -11.56 20.32 2.56
CA ASN A 248 -10.70 21.18 3.38
C ASN A 248 -11.23 21.40 4.82
N TYR A 249 -12.21 20.62 5.29
CA TYR A 249 -12.69 20.69 6.66
C TYR A 249 -11.65 20.16 7.66
N VAL A 250 -11.22 21.01 8.58
CA VAL A 250 -10.09 20.75 9.50
C VAL A 250 -10.52 20.49 10.95
N GLY A 251 -11.56 19.67 11.13
CA GLY A 251 -12.04 19.23 12.45
C GLY A 251 -12.21 17.72 12.58
N ASN A 252 -12.78 17.24 13.69
CA ASN A 252 -12.98 15.80 13.89
C ASN A 252 -14.18 15.29 13.09
N VAL A 253 -13.95 14.25 12.27
CA VAL A 253 -15.00 13.55 11.52
C VAL A 253 -14.79 12.03 11.54
N ILE A 254 -14.23 11.53 12.64
CA ILE A 254 -13.91 10.11 12.83
C ILE A 254 -15.01 9.44 13.65
N PHE A 255 -15.60 8.38 13.09
CA PHE A 255 -16.62 7.56 13.73
C PHE A 255 -16.08 6.16 13.99
N ASN A 256 -16.60 5.49 15.01
CA ASN A 256 -16.16 4.16 15.39
C ASN A 256 -17.02 3.08 14.70
N ALA A 257 -16.35 2.12 14.07
CA ALA A 257 -16.95 0.89 13.58
C ALA A 257 -16.48 -0.30 14.43
N PHE A 258 -17.43 -1.07 14.95
CA PHE A 258 -17.15 -2.20 15.84
C PHE A 258 -17.26 -3.53 15.11
N SER A 259 -16.28 -4.40 15.32
CA SER A 259 -16.39 -5.81 14.95
C SER A 259 -15.93 -6.72 16.09
N THR A 260 -16.68 -7.79 16.33
CA THR A 260 -16.42 -8.76 17.40
C THR A 260 -15.84 -10.05 16.81
N PHE A 261 -14.87 -10.64 17.51
CA PHE A 261 -14.19 -11.88 17.13
C PHE A 261 -14.20 -12.84 18.31
N THR A 262 -14.56 -14.09 18.04
CA THR A 262 -14.56 -15.12 19.10
C THR A 262 -13.14 -15.60 19.39
N SER A 263 -12.87 -15.99 20.64
CA SER A 263 -11.57 -16.56 20.99
C SER A 263 -11.21 -17.78 20.13
N THR A 264 -12.19 -18.62 19.82
CA THR A 264 -12.02 -19.77 18.93
C THR A 264 -11.53 -19.34 17.54
N GLU A 265 -12.18 -18.35 16.89
CA GLU A 265 -11.78 -17.86 15.57
C GLU A 265 -10.34 -17.32 15.55
N LEU A 266 -9.91 -16.67 16.63
CA LEU A 266 -8.58 -16.07 16.75
C LEU A 266 -7.49 -17.13 17.01
N GLN A 267 -7.85 -18.27 17.63
CA GLN A 267 -6.92 -19.35 17.97
C GLN A 267 -6.82 -20.45 16.91
N LEU A 268 -7.70 -20.47 15.89
CA LEU A 268 -7.63 -21.45 14.80
C LEU A 268 -6.28 -21.31 14.04
N SER A 269 -5.39 -22.28 14.22
CA SER A 269 -4.14 -22.42 13.46
C SER A 269 -4.16 -23.70 12.64
N GLU A 270 -3.85 -23.61 11.35
CA GLU A 270 -3.17 -24.71 10.68
C GLU A 270 -1.71 -24.69 11.15
N GLU A 271 -1.04 -25.85 11.19
CA GLU A 271 0.16 -26.16 11.99
C GLU A 271 1.29 -25.12 11.99
N LYS A 272 1.32 -24.13 11.09
CA LYS A 272 2.32 -23.04 11.04
C LYS A 272 1.78 -21.69 10.50
N GLY A 273 0.58 -21.22 10.86
CA GLY A 273 0.22 -19.82 10.56
C GLY A 273 -1.26 -19.44 10.56
N VAL A 274 -1.55 -18.23 10.07
CA VAL A 274 -2.92 -17.74 9.82
C VAL A 274 -3.40 -18.23 8.45
N SER A 275 -4.50 -19.01 8.42
CA SER A 275 -5.11 -19.48 7.16
C SER A 275 -5.70 -18.32 6.36
N PRO A 276 -5.45 -18.22 5.03
CA PRO A 276 -6.04 -17.19 4.17
C PRO A 276 -7.57 -17.17 4.19
N MET A 277 -8.20 -18.34 4.34
CA MET A 277 -9.66 -18.45 4.44
C MET A 277 -10.20 -17.78 5.71
N ILE A 278 -9.54 -18.02 6.85
CA ILE A 278 -9.88 -17.40 8.14
C ILE A 278 -9.62 -15.90 8.07
N LEU A 279 -8.46 -15.49 7.55
CA LEU A 279 -8.11 -14.08 7.41
C LEU A 279 -9.14 -13.33 6.56
N GLY A 280 -9.51 -13.88 5.40
CA GLY A 280 -10.53 -13.29 4.53
C GLY A 280 -11.90 -13.22 5.19
N LYS A 281 -12.29 -14.22 6.00
CA LYS A 281 -13.53 -14.19 6.79
C LYS A 281 -13.52 -13.05 7.82
N LEU A 282 -12.44 -12.93 8.59
CA LEU A 282 -12.34 -11.90 9.63
C LEU A 282 -12.25 -10.50 9.02
N ALA A 283 -11.50 -10.34 7.91
CA ALA A 283 -11.40 -9.08 7.18
C ALA A 283 -12.76 -8.62 6.60
N ARG A 284 -13.62 -9.55 6.13
CA ARG A 284 -14.98 -9.21 5.70
C ARG A 284 -15.82 -8.64 6.83
N ARG A 285 -15.70 -9.19 8.04
CA ARG A 285 -16.39 -8.66 9.23
C ARG A 285 -15.96 -7.24 9.57
N VAL A 286 -14.66 -6.94 9.46
CA VAL A 286 -14.15 -5.57 9.58
C VAL A 286 -14.79 -4.67 8.52
N ARG A 287 -14.77 -5.08 7.25
CA ARG A 287 -15.39 -4.32 6.15
C ARG A 287 -16.88 -4.05 6.37
N GLU A 288 -17.64 -5.06 6.79
CA GLU A 288 -19.08 -4.95 7.04
C GLU A 288 -19.38 -3.89 8.10
N SER A 289 -18.67 -3.91 9.24
CA SER A 289 -18.82 -2.90 10.28
C SER A 289 -18.59 -1.46 9.77
N ILE A 290 -17.62 -1.27 8.86
CA ILE A 290 -17.32 0.03 8.27
C ILE A 290 -18.41 0.43 7.26
N LEU A 291 -18.96 -0.52 6.49
CA LEU A 291 -20.02 -0.24 5.52
C LEU A 291 -21.35 0.15 6.19
N GLN A 292 -21.61 -0.35 7.40
CA GLN A 292 -22.78 0.04 8.20
C GLN A 292 -22.72 1.50 8.71
N ARG A 293 -21.59 2.22 8.56
CA ARG A 293 -21.49 3.65 8.86
C ARG A 293 -22.03 4.47 7.67
N THR A 294 -23.35 4.41 7.49
CA THR A 294 -24.13 5.16 6.48
C THR A 294 -24.39 6.59 6.94
N ASP A 295 -24.79 7.51 6.03
CA ASP A 295 -25.17 8.89 6.42
C ASP A 295 -26.20 8.90 7.55
N GLU A 296 -27.25 8.08 7.42
CA GLU A 296 -28.32 7.98 8.41
C GLU A 296 -27.77 7.62 9.80
N TYR A 297 -26.91 6.60 9.87
CA TYR A 297 -26.27 6.17 11.10
C TYR A 297 -25.37 7.26 11.70
N LEU A 298 -24.53 7.88 10.86
CA LEU A 298 -23.57 8.90 11.27
C LEU A 298 -24.30 10.13 11.84
N ARG A 299 -25.44 10.50 11.26
CA ARG A 299 -26.25 11.61 11.75
C ARG A 299 -26.98 11.28 13.05
N ASP A 300 -27.50 10.07 13.18
CA ASP A 300 -28.09 9.61 14.45
C ASP A 300 -27.04 9.60 15.58
N ALA A 301 -25.79 9.21 15.28
CA ALA A 301 -24.70 9.25 16.24
C ALA A 301 -24.34 10.68 16.67
N ILE A 302 -24.41 11.66 15.76
CA ILE A 302 -24.24 13.08 16.10
C ILE A 302 -25.39 13.55 17.01
N ASP A 303 -26.63 13.15 16.72
CA ASP A 303 -27.80 13.46 17.53
C ASP A 303 -27.64 12.85 18.95
N PHE A 304 -27.24 11.58 19.04
CA PHE A 304 -26.92 10.90 20.29
C PHE A 304 -25.89 11.68 21.13
N LEU A 305 -24.78 12.10 20.52
CA LEU A 305 -23.75 12.89 21.22
C LEU A 305 -24.28 14.25 21.68
N THR A 306 -25.14 14.88 20.87
CA THR A 306 -25.73 16.19 21.16
C THR A 306 -26.69 16.15 22.36
N GLU A 307 -27.35 15.02 22.61
CA GLU A 307 -28.27 14.83 23.74
C GLU A 307 -27.58 14.62 25.09
N GLN A 308 -26.28 14.30 25.09
CA GLN A 308 -25.59 13.99 26.33
C GLN A 308 -25.40 15.27 27.16
N SER A 309 -25.91 15.26 28.39
CA SER A 309 -25.73 16.38 29.34
C SER A 309 -24.27 16.55 29.77
N ASP A 310 -23.49 15.47 29.72
CA ASP A 310 -22.07 15.45 29.96
C ASP A 310 -21.37 14.65 28.85
N ILE A 311 -20.99 15.34 27.78
CA ILE A 311 -20.29 14.73 26.65
C ILE A 311 -18.90 14.22 27.04
N ALA A 312 -18.32 14.73 28.13
CA ALA A 312 -17.03 14.28 28.63
C ALA A 312 -17.10 12.88 29.27
N ALA A 313 -18.28 12.46 29.71
CA ALA A 313 -18.52 11.12 30.20
C ALA A 313 -18.66 10.06 29.08
N VAL A 314 -18.77 10.48 27.81
CA VAL A 314 -18.88 9.56 26.67
C VAL A 314 -17.52 8.94 26.38
N GLN A 315 -17.44 7.61 26.45
CA GLN A 315 -16.23 6.85 26.19
C GLN A 315 -16.45 5.87 25.04
N VAL A 316 -15.36 5.53 24.34
CA VAL A 316 -15.36 4.47 23.33
C VAL A 316 -15.73 3.13 24.00
N GLY A 317 -16.68 2.42 23.41
CA GLY A 317 -17.21 1.13 23.91
C GLY A 317 -16.26 -0.08 23.83
N THR A 318 -14.95 0.14 23.82
CA THR A 318 -13.92 -0.93 23.83
C THR A 318 -12.94 -0.76 24.98
N ASN A 319 -12.60 -1.87 25.64
CA ASN A 319 -11.62 -1.91 26.71
C ASN A 319 -10.23 -2.29 26.18
N PHE A 320 -9.61 -1.39 25.40
CA PHE A 320 -8.38 -1.70 24.68
C PHE A 320 -7.11 -1.52 25.50
N VAL A 321 -7.07 -0.52 26.40
CA VAL A 321 -5.91 -0.22 27.26
C VAL A 321 -5.80 -1.27 28.36
N PHE A 322 -4.78 -2.12 28.30
CA PHE A 322 -4.55 -3.27 29.20
C PHE A 322 -5.70 -4.29 29.26
N GLY A 323 -6.72 -4.13 28.43
CA GLY A 323 -7.82 -5.07 28.28
C GLY A 323 -7.59 -6.04 27.12
N HIS A 324 -8.67 -6.71 26.72
CA HIS A 324 -8.64 -7.70 25.64
C HIS A 324 -8.95 -7.09 24.27
N ASP A 325 -9.61 -5.93 24.22
CA ASP A 325 -9.99 -5.26 22.98
C ASP A 325 -8.81 -4.56 22.31
N LEU A 326 -9.04 -4.09 21.08
CA LEU A 326 -8.05 -3.35 20.29
C LEU A 326 -8.68 -2.13 19.63
N MET A 327 -7.88 -1.09 19.42
CA MET A 327 -8.26 0.08 18.64
C MET A 327 -7.32 0.25 17.45
N PHE A 328 -7.91 0.33 16.26
CA PHE A 328 -7.24 0.51 14.98
C PHE A 328 -7.55 1.88 14.41
N THR A 329 -6.50 2.57 13.97
CA THR A 329 -6.60 3.77 13.14
C THR A 329 -5.75 3.61 11.88
N SER A 330 -6.18 4.23 10.78
CA SER A 330 -5.46 4.22 9.50
C SER A 330 -5.24 5.65 9.05
N TRP A 331 -3.98 5.98 8.75
CA TRP A 331 -3.53 7.28 8.24
C TRP A 331 -3.13 7.22 6.76
N LEU A 332 -3.43 6.11 6.08
CA LEU A 332 -3.18 5.96 4.65
C LEU A 332 -3.98 6.99 3.84
N HIS A 333 -3.31 7.62 2.86
CA HIS A 333 -3.92 8.57 1.93
C HIS A 333 -4.44 9.87 2.57
N MET A 334 -4.02 10.18 3.80
CA MET A 334 -4.37 11.43 4.47
C MET A 334 -3.31 12.54 4.27
N GLY A 335 -2.22 12.24 3.55
CA GLY A 335 -1.16 13.20 3.27
C GLY A 335 -0.16 13.37 4.42
N MET A 336 0.11 12.30 5.19
CA MET A 336 1.01 12.33 6.34
C MET A 336 2.40 12.88 6.00
N TYR A 337 2.89 12.64 4.78
CA TYR A 337 4.20 13.14 4.31
C TYR A 337 4.12 14.41 3.45
N ASN A 338 2.93 15.03 3.28
CA ASN A 338 2.75 16.22 2.44
C ASN A 338 3.27 17.52 3.08
N ALA A 339 3.72 17.47 4.34
CA ALA A 339 4.34 18.59 5.03
C ALA A 339 5.65 18.98 4.34
N GLU A 340 5.62 19.97 3.44
CA GLU A 340 6.77 20.38 2.64
C GLU A 340 7.31 21.74 3.12
N PHE A 341 8.58 21.78 3.52
CA PHE A 341 9.25 22.99 4.00
C PHE A 341 10.40 23.32 3.03
N ASP A 342 10.25 24.39 2.24
CA ASP A 342 11.17 24.80 1.16
C ASP A 342 11.47 23.67 0.14
N GLY A 343 10.45 22.92 -0.30
CA GLY A 343 10.63 21.80 -1.24
C GLY A 343 11.06 20.48 -0.60
N ILE A 344 11.15 20.41 0.73
CA ILE A 344 11.66 19.24 1.45
C ILE A 344 10.56 18.58 2.27
N HIS A 345 10.34 17.29 1.99
CA HIS A 345 9.42 16.43 2.75
C HIS A 345 10.12 15.74 3.93
N PRO A 346 9.36 15.39 4.98
CA PRO A 346 9.88 14.61 6.10
C PRO A 346 10.29 13.20 5.62
N TRP A 347 11.39 12.69 6.17
CA TRP A 347 11.76 11.28 6.03
C TRP A 347 10.88 10.38 6.89
N PHE A 348 10.39 10.90 8.00
CA PHE A 348 9.56 10.12 8.91
C PHE A 348 8.57 11.02 9.65
N ALA A 349 7.32 10.57 9.71
CA ALA A 349 6.29 11.14 10.56
C ALA A 349 5.70 10.01 11.40
N CYS A 350 5.70 10.16 12.72
CA CYS A 350 5.30 9.09 13.63
C CYS A 350 4.85 9.61 14.99
N ALA A 351 4.20 8.75 15.77
CA ALA A 351 4.09 8.99 17.21
C ALA A 351 5.49 8.90 17.87
N PRO A 352 5.80 9.77 18.86
CA PRO A 352 7.02 9.65 19.65
C PRO A 352 6.98 8.39 20.53
N GLN A 353 8.05 8.10 21.26
CA GLN A 353 8.06 7.02 22.24
C GLN A 353 7.13 7.35 23.42
N LEU A 354 5.91 6.80 23.40
CA LEU A 354 4.89 7.04 24.43
C LEU A 354 5.08 6.10 25.63
N PRO A 355 5.08 6.61 26.88
CA PRO A 355 5.41 5.81 28.07
C PRO A 355 4.32 4.82 28.51
N CYS A 356 3.12 4.84 27.92
CA CYS A 356 2.05 3.88 28.25
C CYS A 356 0.94 3.93 27.19
N TYR A 357 0.93 2.98 26.24
CA TYR A 357 -0.13 2.81 25.27
C TYR A 357 -0.22 1.30 24.96
N ASP A 358 -1.34 0.66 25.31
CA ASP A 358 -1.58 -0.77 25.07
C ASP A 358 -2.87 -0.94 24.27
N GLY A 359 -2.88 -1.90 23.35
CA GLY A 359 -4.05 -2.25 22.54
C GLY A 359 -4.34 -1.29 21.39
N PHE A 360 -3.40 -0.41 21.04
CA PHE A 360 -3.55 0.53 19.92
C PHE A 360 -2.71 0.09 18.72
N VAL A 361 -3.29 0.19 17.53
CA VAL A 361 -2.63 -0.15 16.26
C VAL A 361 -2.87 0.98 15.24
N MET A 362 -1.79 1.42 14.62
CA MET A 362 -1.79 2.49 13.63
C MET A 362 -1.25 1.95 12.30
N VAL A 363 -2.03 2.10 11.24
CA VAL A 363 -1.63 1.74 9.87
C VAL A 363 -1.24 3.02 9.13
N THR A 364 0.01 3.14 8.69
CA THR A 364 0.56 4.37 8.10
C THR A 364 1.24 4.13 6.76
N GLU A 365 1.48 5.21 6.02
CA GLU A 365 2.33 5.19 4.83
C GLU A 365 3.77 4.81 5.19
N ALA A 366 4.48 4.13 4.30
CA ALA A 366 5.85 3.70 4.55
C ALA A 366 6.80 4.88 4.69
N ARG A 367 7.74 4.76 5.65
CA ARG A 367 8.80 5.76 5.87
C ARG A 367 9.63 6.06 4.62
N LYS A 368 10.19 7.28 4.56
CA LYS A 368 11.04 7.79 3.47
C LYS A 368 10.39 7.70 2.07
N GLY A 369 9.05 7.72 1.99
CA GLY A 369 8.31 7.59 0.72
C GLY A 369 8.53 6.25 0.03
N GLY A 370 8.86 5.20 0.79
CA GLY A 370 9.04 3.85 0.25
C GLY A 370 7.71 3.24 -0.22
N ASP A 371 7.81 2.18 -1.03
CA ASP A 371 6.64 1.40 -1.40
C ASP A 371 6.16 0.58 -0.18
N GLY A 372 4.87 0.65 0.16
CA GLY A 372 4.25 -0.21 1.16
C GLY A 372 3.52 0.52 2.29
N ILE A 373 3.33 -0.19 3.40
CA ILE A 373 2.57 0.22 4.57
C ILE A 373 3.38 -0.13 5.82
N ASP A 374 3.45 0.80 6.77
CA ASP A 374 4.01 0.57 8.10
C ASP A 374 2.86 0.33 9.10
N VAL A 375 3.07 -0.58 10.07
CA VAL A 375 2.08 -0.85 11.13
C VAL A 375 2.73 -0.61 12.49
N GLY A 376 2.33 0.48 13.15
CA GLY A 376 2.71 0.80 14.52
C GLY A 376 1.82 0.06 15.51
N VAL A 377 2.41 -0.82 16.33
CA VAL A 377 1.68 -1.60 17.35
C VAL A 377 2.16 -1.18 18.74
N PHE A 378 1.21 -0.89 19.63
CA PHE A 378 1.48 -0.47 21.01
C PHE A 378 0.89 -1.50 21.97
N LEU A 379 1.76 -2.19 22.71
CA LEU A 379 1.40 -3.27 23.65
C LEU A 379 2.28 -3.25 24.89
N GLU A 380 1.78 -3.87 25.95
CA GLU A 380 2.60 -4.29 27.10
C GLU A 380 3.81 -5.13 26.64
N CYS A 381 4.96 -4.92 27.29
CA CYS A 381 6.26 -5.45 26.89
C CYS A 381 6.27 -6.97 26.64
N THR A 382 5.65 -7.75 27.52
CA THR A 382 5.58 -9.21 27.40
C THR A 382 4.75 -9.63 26.19
N ALA A 383 3.61 -8.99 25.95
CA ALA A 383 2.80 -9.21 24.76
C ALA A 383 3.54 -8.79 23.48
N MET A 384 4.26 -7.67 23.49
CA MET A 384 5.07 -7.19 22.36
C MET A 384 6.19 -8.18 22.00
N GLU A 385 6.91 -8.73 22.98
CA GLU A 385 7.97 -9.71 22.73
C GLU A 385 7.42 -11.03 22.15
N LYS A 386 6.23 -11.46 22.58
CA LYS A 386 5.54 -12.60 21.98
C LYS A 386 5.08 -12.29 20.56
N LEU A 387 4.51 -11.11 20.32
CA LEU A 387 4.07 -10.66 19.00
C LEU A 387 5.24 -10.67 18.00
N LYS A 388 6.41 -10.16 18.37
CA LYS A 388 7.61 -10.18 17.52
C LYS A 388 7.97 -11.59 17.08
N LYS A 389 7.92 -12.57 17.99
CA LYS A 389 8.18 -13.99 17.69
C LYS A 389 7.15 -14.57 16.73
N ILE A 390 5.86 -14.40 17.05
CA ILE A 390 4.75 -14.88 16.21
C ILE A 390 4.81 -14.24 14.82
N PHE A 391 5.09 -12.94 14.73
CA PHE A 391 5.20 -12.22 13.46
C PHE A 391 6.40 -12.68 12.64
N ALA A 392 7.55 -12.92 13.29
CA ALA A 392 8.73 -13.47 12.62
C ALA A 392 8.45 -14.88 12.08
N GLU A 393 7.78 -15.74 12.84
CA GLU A 393 7.35 -17.08 12.40
C GLU A 393 6.38 -16.98 11.22
N GLN A 394 5.35 -16.12 11.30
CA GLN A 394 4.40 -15.90 10.21
C GLN A 394 5.11 -15.38 8.94
N THR A 395 6.06 -14.45 9.09
CA THR A 395 6.85 -13.92 7.97
C THR A 395 7.76 -14.98 7.39
N LEU A 396 8.41 -15.80 8.23
CA LEU A 396 9.21 -16.94 7.79
C LEU A 396 8.36 -17.99 7.10
N ASN A 397 7.12 -18.21 7.51
CA ASN A 397 6.21 -19.14 6.84
C ASN A 397 5.72 -18.59 5.50
N ILE A 398 5.43 -17.29 5.40
CA ILE A 398 5.15 -16.63 4.11
C ILE A 398 6.38 -16.72 3.20
N MET A 399 7.56 -16.36 3.71
CA MET A 399 8.83 -16.42 2.96
C MET A 399 9.25 -17.86 2.64
N ALA A 400 8.94 -18.85 3.48
CA ALA A 400 9.19 -20.27 3.22
C ALA A 400 8.20 -20.83 2.20
N THR A 401 6.94 -20.40 2.23
CA THR A 401 5.97 -20.70 1.16
C THR A 401 6.43 -20.10 -0.18
N ILE A 402 7.17 -18.99 -0.14
CA ILE A 402 7.74 -18.33 -1.32
C ILE A 402 9.14 -18.89 -1.71
N ALA A 403 9.92 -19.45 -0.77
CA ALA A 403 11.35 -19.73 -0.96
C ALA A 403 11.87 -21.09 -0.45
N THR A 404 11.03 -21.98 0.09
CA THR A 404 11.48 -23.35 0.42
C THR A 404 11.14 -24.33 -0.71
N PRO A 405 12.15 -24.94 -1.35
CA PRO A 405 11.91 -26.12 -2.16
C PRO A 405 11.54 -27.23 -1.18
N VAL A 406 10.24 -27.54 -1.10
CA VAL A 406 9.80 -28.78 -0.46
C VAL A 406 10.44 -29.92 -1.26
N GLU A 407 11.28 -30.74 -0.61
CA GLU A 407 11.79 -31.98 -1.20
C GLU A 407 10.62 -32.97 -1.33
N ILE A 408 9.81 -32.75 -2.35
CA ILE A 408 8.73 -33.64 -2.76
C ILE A 408 9.37 -34.65 -3.71
N GLU A 409 9.32 -35.94 -3.36
CA GLU A 409 9.88 -37.02 -4.20
C GLU A 409 9.16 -37.18 -5.55
N GLY A 410 7.96 -36.59 -5.71
CA GLY A 410 7.12 -36.68 -6.91
C GLY A 410 7.01 -35.40 -7.75
N ASP A 411 6.18 -35.46 -8.80
CA ASP A 411 5.83 -34.27 -9.59
C ASP A 411 5.05 -33.26 -8.75
N VAL A 412 5.40 -31.98 -8.88
CA VAL A 412 4.71 -30.86 -8.22
C VAL A 412 3.96 -30.08 -9.28
N LEU A 413 2.66 -29.87 -9.05
CA LEU A 413 1.83 -29.02 -9.89
C LEU A 413 1.59 -27.71 -9.15
N ILE A 414 2.17 -26.63 -9.66
CA ILE A 414 1.90 -25.27 -9.17
C ILE A 414 0.65 -24.78 -9.91
N PRO A 415 -0.50 -24.63 -9.23
CA PRO A 415 -1.73 -24.20 -9.88
C PRO A 415 -1.62 -22.73 -10.32
N LEU A 416 -2.15 -22.43 -11.50
CA LEU A 416 -2.26 -21.06 -12.00
C LEU A 416 -3.68 -20.55 -11.82
N SER A 417 -3.84 -19.22 -11.81
CA SER A 417 -5.14 -18.58 -11.64
C SER A 417 -6.03 -18.79 -12.87
N ALA A 418 -7.33 -18.53 -12.72
CA ALA A 418 -8.25 -18.56 -13.86
C ALA A 418 -7.87 -17.52 -14.92
N MET A 419 -7.31 -16.38 -14.52
CA MET A 419 -6.85 -15.34 -15.44
C MET A 419 -5.63 -15.79 -16.25
N ASP A 420 -4.66 -16.44 -15.60
CA ASP A 420 -3.49 -17.03 -16.27
C ASP A 420 -3.93 -18.05 -17.33
N ALA A 421 -4.97 -18.83 -17.01
CA ALA A 421 -5.48 -19.87 -17.90
C ALA A 421 -6.10 -19.31 -19.19
N VAL A 422 -6.73 -18.14 -19.13
CA VAL A 422 -7.29 -17.45 -20.31
C VAL A 422 -6.19 -17.02 -21.29
N MET A 423 -4.98 -16.74 -20.79
CA MET A 423 -3.87 -16.24 -21.61
C MET A 423 -3.01 -17.34 -22.26
N ASN A 424 -3.43 -18.61 -22.19
CA ASN A 424 -2.65 -19.77 -22.66
C ASN A 424 -2.40 -19.87 -24.18
N THR A 425 -3.01 -18.99 -24.98
CA THR A 425 -2.78 -18.90 -26.42
C THR A 425 -1.83 -17.78 -26.82
N TYR A 426 -1.43 -16.90 -25.89
CA TYR A 426 -0.63 -15.72 -26.19
C TYR A 426 0.83 -15.90 -25.77
N ARG A 427 1.71 -15.24 -26.52
CA ARG A 427 3.15 -15.22 -26.30
C ARG A 427 3.60 -13.77 -26.19
N VAL A 428 4.50 -13.50 -25.25
CA VAL A 428 5.15 -12.20 -25.09
C VAL A 428 6.58 -12.29 -25.64
N VAL A 429 6.94 -11.34 -26.48
CA VAL A 429 8.25 -11.27 -27.14
C VAL A 429 8.80 -9.88 -26.95
N VAL A 430 9.96 -9.77 -26.31
CA VAL A 430 10.58 -8.48 -26.03
C VAL A 430 12.04 -8.53 -26.42
N LEU A 431 12.51 -7.48 -27.10
CA LEU A 431 13.89 -7.28 -27.45
C LEU A 431 14.41 -6.03 -26.73
N TYR A 432 15.37 -6.19 -25.83
CA TYR A 432 16.09 -5.11 -25.19
C TYR A 432 17.41 -4.87 -25.91
N ILE A 433 17.68 -3.63 -26.29
CA ILE A 433 18.94 -3.24 -26.93
C ILE A 433 19.60 -2.16 -26.06
N TYR A 434 20.80 -2.46 -25.59
CA TYR A 434 21.60 -1.60 -24.74
C TYR A 434 22.76 -1.02 -25.55
N PRO A 435 22.98 0.31 -25.51
CA PRO A 435 24.14 0.92 -26.13
C PRO A 435 25.44 0.47 -25.44
N PRO A 436 26.60 0.62 -26.12
CA PRO A 436 27.88 0.31 -25.50
C PRO A 436 28.07 1.09 -24.18
N PRO A 437 28.70 0.47 -23.17
CA PRO A 437 28.97 1.13 -21.90
C PRO A 437 29.91 2.33 -22.09
N SER A 438 29.82 3.32 -21.20
CA SER A 438 30.76 4.44 -21.17
C SER A 438 32.19 3.96 -20.93
N SER A 439 33.19 4.78 -21.28
CA SER A 439 34.61 4.44 -21.14
C SER A 439 35.04 4.05 -19.71
N GLU A 440 34.27 4.46 -18.69
CA GLU A 440 34.52 4.16 -17.28
C GLU A 440 33.78 2.90 -16.78
N ALA A 441 32.84 2.37 -17.56
CA ALA A 441 32.00 1.25 -17.19
C ALA A 441 32.55 -0.08 -17.76
N SER A 442 32.39 -1.16 -16.98
CA SER A 442 32.80 -2.50 -17.44
C SER A 442 32.00 -2.96 -18.67
N ALA A 443 32.68 -3.60 -19.62
CA ALA A 443 32.06 -4.21 -20.80
C ALA A 443 30.96 -5.22 -20.42
N PHE A 444 29.95 -5.37 -21.27
CA PHE A 444 28.93 -6.39 -21.08
C PHE A 444 29.55 -7.80 -21.13
N ASN A 445 29.03 -8.70 -20.30
CA ASN A 445 29.57 -10.05 -20.16
C ASN A 445 28.43 -11.07 -20.14
N LEU A 446 28.40 -11.95 -21.15
CA LEU A 446 27.33 -12.94 -21.31
C LEU A 446 27.34 -14.01 -20.21
N ASP A 447 28.50 -14.40 -19.68
CA ASP A 447 28.58 -15.36 -18.57
C ASP A 447 28.04 -14.77 -17.28
N LYS A 448 28.26 -13.47 -17.05
CA LYS A 448 27.68 -12.72 -15.93
C LYS A 448 26.16 -12.61 -16.13
N LEU A 449 25.70 -12.33 -17.34
CA LEU A 449 24.29 -12.25 -17.68
C LEU A 449 23.59 -13.59 -17.42
N GLN A 450 24.12 -14.69 -17.95
CA GLN A 450 23.57 -16.03 -17.74
C GLN A 450 23.59 -16.46 -16.27
N ARG A 451 24.69 -16.20 -15.53
CA ARG A 451 24.74 -16.49 -14.09
C ARG A 451 23.70 -15.69 -13.30
N SER A 452 23.54 -14.41 -13.60
CA SER A 452 22.53 -13.57 -12.94
C SER A 452 21.11 -14.02 -13.25
N PHE A 453 20.85 -14.55 -14.45
CA PHE A 453 19.57 -15.16 -14.83
C PHE A 453 19.30 -16.42 -14.00
N VAL A 454 20.31 -17.27 -13.86
CA VAL A 454 20.21 -18.50 -13.05
C VAL A 454 19.89 -18.16 -11.59
N THR A 455 20.58 -17.17 -11.02
CA THR A 455 20.32 -16.71 -9.65
C THR A 455 18.92 -16.11 -9.50
N LEU A 456 18.50 -15.26 -10.43
CA LEU A 456 17.15 -14.67 -10.46
C LEU A 456 16.06 -15.74 -10.40
N VAL A 457 16.12 -16.71 -11.30
CA VAL A 457 15.08 -17.73 -11.41
C VAL A 457 15.05 -18.60 -10.16
N ASN A 458 16.21 -19.01 -9.66
CA ASN A 458 16.27 -19.88 -8.49
C ASN A 458 15.83 -19.18 -7.20
N GLU A 459 16.13 -17.88 -7.03
CA GLU A 459 15.84 -17.15 -5.81
C GLU A 459 14.47 -16.48 -5.81
N ASP A 460 14.07 -15.88 -6.94
CA ASP A 460 12.94 -14.95 -7.00
C ASP A 460 11.88 -15.35 -8.03
N TYR A 461 12.13 -16.31 -8.94
CA TYR A 461 11.15 -16.82 -9.91
C TYR A 461 11.11 -18.35 -10.03
N PRO A 462 11.00 -19.11 -8.92
CA PRO A 462 11.06 -20.58 -8.95
C PRO A 462 9.90 -21.20 -9.75
N VAL A 463 8.79 -20.48 -9.93
CA VAL A 463 7.65 -20.89 -10.76
C VAL A 463 8.01 -21.10 -12.24
N LEU A 464 9.12 -20.52 -12.73
CA LEU A 464 9.57 -20.70 -14.12
C LEU A 464 10.27 -22.04 -14.35
N VAL A 465 10.64 -22.74 -13.27
CA VAL A 465 11.27 -24.07 -13.35
C VAL A 465 10.19 -25.10 -13.65
N GLY A 466 10.33 -25.82 -14.76
CA GLY A 466 9.38 -26.86 -15.19
C GLY A 466 8.71 -26.54 -16.52
N GLU A 467 7.53 -27.12 -16.73
CA GLU A 467 6.79 -27.02 -17.98
C GLU A 467 5.32 -26.66 -17.74
N LEU A 468 4.71 -25.93 -18.68
CA LEU A 468 3.27 -25.73 -18.70
C LEU A 468 2.55 -27.06 -18.89
N HIS A 469 1.66 -27.36 -17.97
CA HIS A 469 0.85 -28.56 -17.94
C HIS A 469 -0.62 -28.19 -17.95
N VAL A 470 -1.35 -28.75 -18.92
CA VAL A 470 -2.80 -28.57 -19.05
C VAL A 470 -3.44 -29.93 -18.82
N HIS A 471 -4.26 -30.04 -17.77
CA HIS A 471 -5.00 -31.26 -17.46
C HIS A 471 -6.47 -30.93 -17.14
N GLY A 472 -7.37 -31.40 -18.00
CA GLY A 472 -8.80 -31.07 -17.90
C GLY A 472 -9.04 -29.57 -18.05
N LYS A 473 -9.61 -28.95 -17.00
CA LYS A 473 -9.91 -27.50 -16.94
C LYS A 473 -8.83 -26.68 -16.24
N THR A 474 -7.72 -27.29 -15.85
CA THR A 474 -6.71 -26.66 -15.00
C THR A 474 -5.40 -26.51 -15.75
N ILE A 475 -4.77 -25.34 -15.61
CA ILE A 475 -3.43 -25.06 -16.11
C ILE A 475 -2.51 -24.91 -14.89
N SER A 476 -1.34 -25.51 -14.97
CA SER A 476 -0.37 -25.56 -13.88
C SER A 476 1.05 -25.55 -14.43
N VAL A 477 2.02 -25.12 -13.64
CA VAL A 477 3.43 -25.42 -13.91
C VAL A 477 3.76 -26.76 -13.27
N LYS A 478 4.13 -27.74 -14.10
CA LYS A 478 4.60 -29.03 -13.64
C LYS A 478 6.10 -29.00 -13.44
N GLN A 479 6.51 -29.18 -12.19
CA GLN A 479 7.91 -29.37 -11.83
C GLN A 479 8.16 -30.85 -11.57
N THR A 480 9.06 -31.46 -12.32
CA THR A 480 9.52 -32.83 -12.06
C THR A 480 10.71 -32.80 -11.10
N PRO A 481 11.07 -33.93 -10.45
CA PRO A 481 12.32 -34.00 -9.68
C PRO A 481 13.55 -33.57 -10.51
N VAL A 482 13.57 -33.91 -11.80
CA VAL A 482 14.63 -33.53 -12.74
C VAL A 482 14.66 -32.02 -12.95
N SER A 483 13.51 -31.38 -13.23
CA SER A 483 13.48 -29.93 -13.48
C SER A 483 13.83 -29.14 -12.22
N ARG A 484 13.37 -29.59 -11.04
CA ARG A 484 13.75 -28.94 -9.76
C ARG A 484 15.24 -29.05 -9.48
N ASN A 485 15.85 -30.21 -9.74
CA ASN A 485 17.29 -30.39 -9.57
C ASN A 485 18.11 -29.56 -10.57
N GLN A 486 17.62 -29.39 -11.80
CA GLN A 486 18.26 -28.51 -12.78
C GLN A 486 18.06 -27.02 -12.44
N GLY A 487 16.94 -26.68 -11.80
CA GLY A 487 16.53 -25.30 -11.55
C GLY A 487 16.53 -24.48 -12.84
N ALA A 488 16.99 -23.24 -12.75
CA ALA A 488 17.12 -22.34 -13.89
C ALA A 488 18.05 -22.86 -15.01
N LYS A 489 18.96 -23.80 -14.73
CA LYS A 489 19.83 -24.37 -15.78
C LYS A 489 19.06 -25.23 -16.79
N GLY A 490 17.85 -25.68 -16.44
CA GLY A 490 16.94 -26.36 -17.36
C GLY A 490 16.22 -25.40 -18.33
N ILE A 491 16.33 -24.08 -18.12
CA ILE A 491 15.72 -23.07 -18.99
C ILE A 491 16.69 -22.70 -20.11
N ARG A 492 16.18 -22.61 -21.34
CA ARG A 492 17.01 -22.31 -22.52
C ARG A 492 17.53 -20.88 -22.47
N PHE A 493 18.86 -20.76 -22.46
CA PHE A 493 19.60 -19.52 -22.57
C PHE A 493 20.60 -19.61 -23.74
N GLU A 494 20.33 -18.89 -24.82
CA GLU A 494 21.18 -18.84 -26.02
C GLU A 494 22.14 -17.64 -25.96
N THR A 495 23.31 -17.75 -26.59
CA THR A 495 24.28 -16.65 -26.65
C THR A 495 24.81 -16.43 -28.06
N ILE A 496 25.04 -15.16 -28.41
CA ILE A 496 25.84 -14.74 -29.56
C ILE A 496 26.99 -13.89 -29.01
N PRO A 497 28.20 -14.46 -28.84
CA PRO A 497 29.32 -13.73 -28.26
C PRO A 497 29.89 -12.65 -29.17
N ILE A 498 29.68 -12.74 -30.49
CA ILE A 498 30.14 -11.76 -31.48
C ILE A 498 29.06 -11.63 -32.57
N SER A 499 28.45 -10.47 -32.68
CA SER A 499 27.57 -10.08 -33.78
C SER A 499 28.28 -9.14 -34.75
N TYR A 500 27.91 -9.18 -36.03
CA TYR A 500 28.37 -8.21 -37.04
C TYR A 500 27.57 -6.91 -37.04
N HIS A 501 26.46 -6.86 -36.29
CA HIS A 501 25.58 -5.70 -36.19
C HIS A 501 26.00 -4.78 -35.04
N THR A 502 25.97 -3.47 -35.28
CA THR A 502 26.09 -2.43 -34.25
C THR A 502 24.76 -2.24 -33.49
N THR A 503 24.77 -1.43 -32.43
CA THR A 503 23.55 -1.03 -31.70
C THR A 503 22.51 -0.40 -32.62
N ASN A 504 22.94 0.51 -33.50
CA ASN A 504 22.02 1.15 -34.44
C ASN A 504 21.46 0.16 -35.46
N ASP A 505 22.29 -0.75 -35.99
CA ASP A 505 21.81 -1.80 -36.90
C ASP A 505 20.76 -2.70 -36.24
N ALA A 506 20.94 -3.02 -34.95
CA ALA A 506 19.99 -3.81 -34.18
C ALA A 506 18.66 -3.06 -33.96
N ILE A 507 18.72 -1.76 -33.67
CA ILE A 507 17.54 -0.89 -33.49
C ILE A 507 16.78 -0.73 -34.80
N ASP A 508 17.49 -0.50 -35.90
CA ASP A 508 16.89 -0.23 -37.20
C ASP A 508 16.29 -1.50 -37.82
N SER A 509 16.93 -2.66 -37.62
CA SER A 509 16.47 -3.93 -38.18
C SER A 509 15.39 -4.61 -37.33
N LEU A 510 15.44 -4.46 -36.00
CA LEU A 510 14.66 -5.24 -35.03
C LEU A 510 14.67 -6.74 -35.37
N SER A 511 15.82 -7.23 -35.82
CA SER A 511 15.98 -8.55 -36.43
C SER A 511 15.64 -9.68 -35.44
N TRP A 512 14.94 -10.69 -35.95
CA TRP A 512 14.64 -11.92 -35.22
C TRP A 512 15.89 -12.74 -34.85
N GLU A 513 17.06 -12.40 -35.42
CA GLU A 513 18.32 -13.06 -35.07
C GLU A 513 18.70 -12.84 -33.59
N PHE A 514 18.28 -11.74 -32.97
CA PHE A 514 18.56 -11.44 -31.56
C PHE A 514 17.58 -12.13 -30.60
N MET A 515 16.55 -12.78 -31.14
CA MET A 515 15.57 -13.55 -30.35
C MET A 515 16.04 -15.01 -30.18
N PRO A 516 15.67 -15.66 -29.06
CA PRO A 516 15.87 -17.11 -28.92
C PRO A 516 15.04 -17.85 -29.97
N LYS A 517 15.42 -19.10 -30.25
CA LYS A 517 14.58 -19.95 -31.10
C LYS A 517 13.18 -20.08 -30.49
N PRO A 518 12.12 -20.11 -31.33
CA PRO A 518 10.74 -20.19 -30.85
C PRO A 518 10.57 -21.30 -29.82
N ARG A 519 9.92 -20.96 -28.70
CA ARG A 519 9.64 -21.91 -27.63
C ARG A 519 8.83 -23.11 -28.10
N ALA A 520 9.13 -24.28 -27.54
CA ALA A 520 8.19 -25.40 -27.59
C ALA A 520 6.94 -25.05 -26.77
N GLN A 521 5.80 -25.65 -27.12
CA GLN A 521 4.50 -25.26 -26.55
C GLN A 521 4.42 -25.32 -25.01
N LYS A 522 5.21 -26.20 -24.38
CA LYS A 522 5.24 -26.37 -22.93
C LYS A 522 6.32 -25.53 -22.22
N GLU A 523 7.28 -24.99 -22.95
CA GLU A 523 8.33 -24.17 -22.35
C GLU A 523 7.72 -22.85 -21.87
N ILE A 524 8.15 -22.36 -20.72
CA ILE A 524 7.60 -21.13 -20.16
C ILE A 524 8.32 -19.90 -20.72
N ILE A 525 9.64 -19.93 -20.74
CA ILE A 525 10.50 -18.80 -21.12
C ILE A 525 11.77 -19.33 -21.82
N ALA A 526 12.26 -18.58 -22.79
CA ALA A 526 13.56 -18.74 -23.42
C ALA A 526 14.19 -17.37 -23.58
N VAL A 527 15.52 -17.31 -23.46
CA VAL A 527 16.27 -16.06 -23.48
C VAL A 527 17.47 -16.18 -24.41
N LYS A 528 17.84 -15.07 -25.05
CA LYS A 528 19.05 -14.96 -25.84
C LYS A 528 19.80 -13.68 -25.54
N GLY A 529 21.08 -13.78 -25.20
CA GLY A 529 21.98 -12.63 -25.03
C GLY A 529 22.97 -12.52 -26.20
N SER A 530 23.15 -11.31 -26.74
CA SER A 530 24.05 -11.06 -27.87
C SER A 530 24.94 -9.85 -27.60
N ILE A 531 26.24 -9.96 -27.87
CA ILE A 531 27.15 -8.80 -27.87
C ILE A 531 27.25 -8.24 -29.30
N LEU A 532 27.06 -6.93 -29.42
CA LEU A 532 27.05 -6.18 -30.68
C LEU A 532 28.46 -5.72 -31.06
N ALA A 533 28.68 -5.42 -32.35
CA ALA A 533 29.99 -5.10 -32.91
C ALA A 533 30.65 -3.86 -32.29
N ASP A 534 29.84 -2.93 -31.78
CA ASP A 534 30.26 -1.69 -31.12
C ASP A 534 30.42 -1.83 -29.59
N GLY A 535 30.22 -3.03 -29.04
CA GLY A 535 30.25 -3.30 -27.60
C GLY A 535 28.90 -3.14 -26.89
N GLY A 536 27.81 -2.83 -27.62
CA GLY A 536 26.45 -2.90 -27.11
C GLY A 536 25.98 -4.33 -26.81
N MET A 537 24.78 -4.47 -26.25
CA MET A 537 24.20 -5.78 -25.93
C MET A 537 22.72 -5.85 -26.30
N ALA A 538 22.30 -6.96 -26.91
CA ALA A 538 20.89 -7.26 -27.13
C ALA A 538 20.44 -8.45 -26.26
N ILE A 539 19.26 -8.34 -25.65
CA ILE A 539 18.60 -9.41 -24.90
C ILE A 539 17.22 -9.66 -25.51
N GLY A 540 17.07 -10.80 -26.18
CA GLY A 540 15.79 -11.29 -26.66
C GLY A 540 15.13 -12.21 -25.65
N VAL A 541 13.87 -11.98 -25.32
CA VAL A 541 13.06 -12.82 -24.43
C VAL A 541 11.79 -13.29 -25.14
N ASP A 542 11.56 -14.60 -25.15
CA ASP A 542 10.32 -15.22 -25.59
C ASP A 542 9.70 -15.95 -24.39
N CYS A 543 8.52 -15.52 -23.92
CA CYS A 543 7.84 -16.15 -22.80
C CYS A 543 6.34 -16.34 -23.03
N SER A 544 5.74 -17.25 -22.26
CA SER A 544 4.31 -17.52 -22.26
C SER A 544 3.57 -16.40 -21.53
N HIS A 545 2.51 -15.86 -22.14
CA HIS A 545 1.70 -14.82 -21.51
C HIS A 545 0.95 -15.33 -20.27
N VAL A 546 0.85 -16.67 -20.13
CA VAL A 546 0.29 -17.34 -18.95
C VAL A 546 0.94 -16.89 -17.65
N LEU A 547 2.23 -16.54 -17.67
CA LEU A 547 2.97 -16.13 -16.47
C LEU A 547 3.47 -14.68 -16.53
N PHE A 548 3.33 -14.02 -17.67
CA PHE A 548 3.84 -12.68 -17.91
C PHE A 548 2.81 -11.85 -18.68
N ASP A 549 2.18 -10.90 -18.00
CA ASP A 549 1.67 -9.71 -18.65
C ASP A 549 2.79 -8.67 -18.84
N GLY A 550 2.45 -7.51 -19.41
CA GLY A 550 3.41 -6.44 -19.67
C GLY A 550 4.14 -5.98 -18.39
N GLU A 551 3.42 -5.74 -17.30
CA GLU A 551 4.01 -5.24 -16.06
C GLU A 551 4.86 -6.31 -15.35
N SER A 552 4.40 -7.57 -15.36
CA SER A 552 5.16 -8.71 -14.84
C SER A 552 6.47 -8.91 -15.61
N MET A 553 6.46 -8.71 -16.93
CA MET A 553 7.66 -8.77 -17.76
C MET A 553 8.65 -7.64 -17.44
N LEU A 554 8.16 -6.39 -17.31
CA LEU A 554 9.00 -5.26 -16.91
C LEU A 554 9.59 -5.47 -15.51
N THR A 555 8.79 -5.99 -14.58
CA THR A 555 9.21 -6.34 -13.23
C THR A 555 10.29 -7.41 -13.23
N PHE A 556 10.11 -8.48 -14.02
CA PHE A 556 11.12 -9.52 -14.20
C PHE A 556 12.47 -8.94 -14.66
N MET A 557 12.45 -8.03 -15.64
CA MET A 557 13.66 -7.38 -16.13
C MET A 557 14.31 -6.45 -15.09
N LYS A 558 13.51 -5.72 -14.29
CA LYS A 558 14.01 -4.89 -13.18
C LYS A 558 14.72 -5.74 -12.12
N VAL A 559 14.10 -6.85 -11.70
CA VAL A 559 14.70 -7.76 -10.70
C VAL A 559 15.93 -8.44 -11.29
N TRP A 560 15.90 -8.85 -12.57
CA TRP A 560 17.08 -9.41 -13.23
C TRP A 560 18.25 -8.42 -13.24
N ASN A 561 17.99 -7.14 -13.52
CA ASN A 561 19.01 -6.11 -13.44
C ASN A 561 19.59 -5.96 -12.02
N GLN A 562 18.76 -6.08 -10.96
CA GLN A 562 19.23 -6.07 -9.57
C GLN A 562 20.16 -7.26 -9.27
N HIS A 563 19.88 -8.45 -9.82
CA HIS A 563 20.78 -9.62 -9.75
C HIS A 563 22.07 -9.39 -10.52
N TYR A 564 21.99 -8.88 -11.75
CA TYR A 564 23.17 -8.57 -12.57
C TYR A 564 24.07 -7.52 -11.91
N SER A 565 23.46 -6.55 -11.21
CA SER A 565 24.14 -5.47 -10.49
C SER A 565 24.56 -5.85 -9.06
N LYS A 566 24.26 -7.08 -8.59
CA LYS A 566 24.56 -7.58 -7.24
C LYS A 566 23.99 -6.71 -6.11
N VAL A 567 22.80 -6.16 -6.31
CA VAL A 567 22.05 -5.46 -5.25
C VAL A 567 21.82 -6.43 -4.09
N ARG A 568 22.01 -5.97 -2.84
CA ARG A 568 21.82 -6.81 -1.65
C ARG A 568 20.40 -7.33 -1.58
N LYS A 569 20.22 -8.60 -1.17
CA LYS A 569 18.92 -9.30 -1.16
C LYS A 569 17.80 -8.52 -0.46
N ASN A 570 18.09 -7.87 0.67
CA ASN A 570 17.13 -7.07 1.43
C ASN A 570 16.74 -5.73 0.79
N ALA A 571 17.46 -5.30 -0.26
CA ALA A 571 17.18 -4.10 -1.04
C ALA A 571 16.65 -4.43 -2.46
N ARG A 572 16.50 -5.72 -2.80
CA ARG A 572 15.88 -6.13 -4.06
C ARG A 572 14.36 -6.04 -3.95
N LEU A 573 13.72 -5.83 -5.09
CA LEU A 573 12.26 -5.87 -5.17
C LEU A 573 11.78 -7.29 -4.84
N VAL A 574 10.83 -7.40 -3.90
CA VAL A 574 10.26 -8.69 -3.50
C VAL A 574 9.11 -9.03 -4.45
N VAL A 575 9.23 -10.17 -5.14
CA VAL A 575 8.21 -10.64 -6.09
C VAL A 575 7.19 -11.52 -5.40
N ASN A 576 5.91 -11.20 -5.55
CA ASN A 576 4.82 -12.02 -5.04
C ASN A 576 4.31 -12.99 -6.13
N HIS A 577 4.40 -14.30 -5.86
CA HIS A 577 3.92 -15.36 -6.75
C HIS A 577 2.58 -15.96 -6.32
N ASP A 578 1.90 -15.40 -5.33
CA ASP A 578 0.62 -15.90 -4.85
C ASP A 578 -0.48 -15.72 -5.93
N ARG A 579 -0.75 -16.81 -6.65
CA ARG A 579 -1.78 -16.86 -7.70
C ARG A 579 -3.20 -17.05 -7.14
N TYR A 580 -3.35 -17.29 -5.83
CA TYR A 580 -4.67 -17.37 -5.18
C TYR A 580 -5.31 -16.01 -4.94
N LEU A 581 -4.53 -14.92 -5.02
CA LEU A 581 -5.06 -13.54 -4.91
C LEU A 581 -6.15 -13.23 -5.95
N LEU A 582 -6.11 -13.90 -7.10
CA LEU A 582 -7.11 -13.77 -8.18
C LEU A 582 -8.05 -14.99 -8.26
N SER A 583 -8.13 -15.79 -7.20
CA SER A 583 -9.08 -16.90 -7.16
C SER A 583 -10.51 -16.38 -6.97
N GLY A 584 -11.41 -16.74 -7.89
CA GLY A 584 -12.83 -16.40 -7.78
C GLY A 584 -13.49 -17.09 -6.59
N THR A 585 -14.59 -16.51 -6.10
CA THR A 585 -15.35 -16.99 -4.93
C THR A 585 -16.12 -18.30 -5.16
N ARG A 586 -16.03 -18.88 -6.37
CA ARG A 586 -16.84 -20.01 -6.87
C ARG A 586 -18.35 -19.72 -6.97
N GLU A 587 -18.76 -18.46 -6.79
CA GLU A 587 -20.13 -18.02 -7.08
C GLU A 587 -20.35 -17.86 -8.59
N THR A 588 -21.62 -17.98 -9.02
CA THR A 588 -22.01 -17.70 -10.39
C THR A 588 -21.84 -16.19 -10.69
N PRO A 589 -21.20 -15.80 -11.81
CA PRO A 589 -21.08 -14.39 -12.19
C PRO A 589 -22.46 -13.73 -12.27
N ARG A 590 -22.61 -12.57 -11.63
CA ARG A 590 -23.88 -11.80 -11.61
C ARG A 590 -24.04 -10.90 -12.84
N LEU A 591 -22.94 -10.64 -13.55
CA LEU A 591 -22.89 -9.80 -14.74
C LEU A 591 -22.51 -10.62 -15.98
N SER A 592 -22.94 -10.15 -17.14
CA SER A 592 -22.48 -10.71 -18.42
C SER A 592 -21.05 -10.22 -18.70
N HIS A 593 -20.20 -11.13 -19.15
CA HIS A 593 -18.79 -10.87 -19.46
C HIS A 593 -18.52 -11.10 -20.96
N PRO A 594 -18.94 -10.16 -21.84
CA PRO A 594 -18.77 -10.30 -23.29
C PRO A 594 -17.30 -10.36 -23.74
N GLU A 595 -16.36 -9.92 -22.89
CA GLU A 595 -14.92 -10.00 -23.10
C GLU A 595 -14.36 -11.43 -23.05
N PHE A 596 -15.08 -12.38 -22.44
CA PHE A 596 -14.67 -13.79 -22.33
C PHE A 596 -15.59 -14.71 -23.12
N LEU A 597 -15.10 -15.30 -24.21
CA LEU A 597 -15.87 -16.22 -25.05
C LEU A 597 -15.57 -17.68 -24.68
N ILE A 598 -16.62 -18.42 -24.28
CA ILE A 598 -16.54 -19.86 -23.95
C ILE A 598 -16.84 -20.68 -25.22
N ALA A 599 -15.97 -20.59 -26.23
CA ALA A 599 -16.04 -21.43 -27.42
C ALA A 599 -14.64 -21.63 -28.02
N PRO A 600 -14.34 -22.79 -28.64
CA PRO A 600 -13.09 -22.95 -29.37
C PRO A 600 -13.12 -22.02 -30.58
N LEU A 601 -12.36 -20.92 -30.52
CA LEU A 601 -12.02 -20.12 -31.69
C LEU A 601 -11.11 -20.98 -32.58
N GLU A 602 -11.61 -21.38 -33.74
CA GLU A 602 -10.73 -21.83 -34.82
C GLU A 602 -9.88 -20.63 -35.24
N PRO A 603 -8.54 -20.65 -35.03
CA PRO A 603 -7.71 -19.52 -35.36
C PRO A 603 -7.84 -19.21 -36.85
N LEU A 604 -8.06 -17.94 -37.18
CA LEU A 604 -8.06 -17.49 -38.57
C LEU A 604 -6.63 -17.57 -39.11
N VAL A 605 -6.43 -18.35 -40.16
CA VAL A 605 -5.17 -18.38 -40.89
C VAL A 605 -5.21 -17.30 -41.96
N ARG A 606 -4.16 -16.47 -41.99
CA ARG A 606 -3.96 -15.50 -43.05
C ARG A 606 -3.36 -16.20 -44.26
N ARG A 607 -4.09 -16.20 -45.38
CA ARG A 607 -3.62 -16.71 -46.66
C ARG A 607 -2.56 -15.77 -47.24
N LYS A 608 -1.77 -16.28 -48.19
CA LYS A 608 -0.73 -15.49 -48.86
C LYS A 608 -1.27 -14.28 -49.63
N ASP A 609 -2.55 -14.29 -50.00
CA ASP A 609 -3.28 -13.18 -50.64
C ASP A 609 -3.78 -12.12 -49.63
N GLY A 610 -3.51 -12.31 -48.33
CA GLY A 610 -3.92 -11.39 -47.27
C GLY A 610 -5.31 -11.67 -46.69
N SER A 611 -6.09 -12.60 -47.27
CA SER A 611 -7.42 -12.96 -46.77
C SER A 611 -7.33 -13.84 -45.52
N THR A 612 -8.35 -13.82 -44.66
CA THR A 612 -8.45 -14.70 -43.49
C THR A 612 -9.39 -15.86 -43.79
N SER A 613 -9.04 -17.08 -43.37
CA SER A 613 -9.93 -18.25 -43.42
C SER A 613 -9.86 -19.06 -42.14
N LYS A 614 -10.96 -19.71 -41.75
CA LYS A 614 -10.99 -20.66 -40.64
C LYS A 614 -10.05 -21.84 -40.91
N PHE A 615 -9.38 -22.34 -39.88
CA PHE A 615 -8.46 -23.47 -39.96
C PHE A 615 -9.25 -24.76 -40.29
N ALA A 616 -9.31 -25.16 -41.55
CA ALA A 616 -9.96 -26.43 -41.93
C ALA A 616 -9.10 -27.61 -41.42
N ARG A 617 -9.57 -28.34 -40.42
CA ARG A 617 -9.07 -29.70 -40.14
C ARG A 617 -9.52 -30.59 -41.30
N ASP A 618 -8.58 -31.02 -42.12
CA ASP A 618 -8.82 -32.02 -43.15
C ASP A 618 -9.12 -33.36 -42.47
N CYS A 619 -10.39 -33.58 -42.13
CA CYS A 619 -10.92 -34.84 -41.66
C CYS A 619 -11.46 -35.62 -42.86
N SER A 620 -10.56 -36.28 -43.60
CA SER A 620 -10.95 -37.38 -44.47
C SER A 620 -9.96 -38.54 -44.31
N ARG A 621 -10.38 -39.60 -43.61
CA ARG A 621 -9.75 -40.92 -43.70
C ARG A 621 -9.92 -41.42 -45.15
N PRO A 622 -8.92 -42.09 -45.74
CA PRO A 622 -9.00 -42.60 -47.10
C PRO A 622 -9.90 -43.86 -47.14
N GLN A 623 -10.83 -43.91 -48.09
CA GLN A 623 -11.33 -45.17 -48.64
C GLN A 623 -10.52 -45.51 -49.90
N PRO A 624 -10.23 -46.80 -50.15
CA PRO A 624 -9.31 -47.21 -51.21
C PRO A 624 -10.02 -47.25 -52.56
N ARG A 625 -9.48 -46.56 -53.57
CA ARG A 625 -9.68 -46.95 -54.97
C ARG A 625 -8.41 -46.74 -55.78
N GLU A 626 -8.18 -47.74 -56.62
CA GLU A 626 -7.04 -48.03 -57.48
C GLU A 626 -6.79 -46.96 -58.55
N GLY A 627 -5.54 -46.89 -59.02
CA GLY A 627 -5.23 -46.33 -60.34
C GLY A 627 -4.16 -45.25 -60.39
N SER A 628 -2.91 -45.67 -60.58
CA SER A 628 -1.83 -45.00 -61.34
C SER A 628 -1.68 -43.47 -61.29
N ALA A 629 -0.58 -42.98 -60.71
CA ALA A 629 0.58 -42.50 -61.49
C ALA A 629 1.52 -41.62 -60.63
N GLN A 630 2.80 -42.01 -60.66
CA GLN A 630 4.03 -41.23 -60.53
C GLN A 630 4.28 -40.34 -59.29
N ALA A 631 5.34 -40.74 -58.58
CA ALA A 631 6.05 -39.97 -57.58
C ALA A 631 6.73 -38.73 -58.15
N THR A 632 6.72 -37.64 -57.38
CA THR A 632 7.79 -36.63 -57.43
C THR A 632 8.17 -36.21 -56.01
N LYS A 633 9.36 -36.65 -55.59
CA LYS A 633 10.19 -36.03 -54.55
C LYS A 633 10.52 -34.60 -54.97
N ILE A 634 10.38 -33.58 -54.11
CA ILE A 634 11.40 -32.52 -53.92
C ILE A 634 11.23 -31.89 -52.50
N PRO A 635 12.19 -31.11 -51.96
CA PRO A 635 13.12 -31.54 -50.91
C PRO A 635 13.15 -30.56 -49.71
N GLY A 636 14.15 -30.68 -48.83
CA GLY A 636 14.40 -29.77 -47.72
C GLY A 636 14.24 -28.28 -48.08
N GLY A 637 13.36 -27.61 -47.33
CA GLY A 637 13.14 -26.16 -47.40
C GLY A 637 13.83 -25.47 -46.24
N VAL A 638 14.98 -24.88 -46.52
CA VAL A 638 15.55 -23.77 -45.74
C VAL A 638 14.49 -22.68 -45.65
N TRP A 639 14.21 -22.17 -44.45
CA TRP A 639 13.42 -20.96 -44.26
C TRP A 639 14.18 -19.79 -44.88
N LYS A 640 13.94 -19.50 -46.17
CA LYS A 640 14.42 -18.29 -46.81
C LYS A 640 13.57 -17.11 -46.36
N ASP A 641 14.23 -16.17 -45.68
CA ASP A 641 13.96 -14.72 -45.66
C ASP A 641 12.49 -14.33 -45.85
N ALA A 642 11.66 -14.60 -44.84
CA ALA A 642 10.45 -13.81 -44.68
C ALA A 642 10.89 -12.39 -44.28
N LYS A 643 10.71 -11.41 -45.18
CA LYS A 643 10.84 -10.00 -44.81
C LYS A 643 10.04 -9.78 -43.51
N PRO A 644 10.62 -9.12 -42.48
CA PRO A 644 9.90 -8.87 -41.25
C PRO A 644 8.59 -8.11 -41.59
N PRO A 645 7.48 -8.40 -40.89
CA PRO A 645 6.26 -7.62 -41.05
C PRO A 645 6.60 -6.14 -40.80
N GLY A 646 6.10 -5.24 -41.64
CA GLY A 646 6.34 -3.81 -41.51
C GLY A 646 5.97 -3.35 -40.10
N HIS A 647 6.97 -3.00 -39.30
CA HIS A 647 6.79 -2.41 -37.99
C HIS A 647 6.90 -0.91 -38.16
N THR A 648 5.88 -0.17 -37.75
CA THR A 648 5.87 1.30 -37.81
C THR A 648 5.60 1.82 -36.42
N ILE A 649 6.59 2.50 -35.84
CA ILE A 649 6.45 3.15 -34.54
C ILE A 649 5.79 4.51 -34.76
N PHE A 650 4.54 4.64 -34.33
CA PHE A 650 3.86 5.93 -34.30
C PHE A 650 4.32 6.69 -33.05
N LYS A 651 5.23 7.66 -33.22
CA LYS A 651 5.61 8.58 -32.16
C LYS A 651 4.57 9.70 -32.09
N TYR A 652 3.85 9.77 -30.98
CA TYR A 652 3.04 10.93 -30.64
C TYR A 652 3.94 11.86 -29.80
N TYR A 653 4.14 13.10 -30.28
CA TYR A 653 4.87 14.15 -29.56
C TYR A 653 3.98 14.81 -28.51
#